data_AF-A0A1W9GU00-F1
#
_entry.id   AF-A0A1W9GU00-F1
#
_cell.length_a   1.000
_cell.length_b   1.000
_cell.length_c   1.000
_cell.angle_alpha   90.00
_cell.angle_beta   90.00
_cell.angle_gamma   90.00
#
_symmetry.space_group_name_H-M   'P 1'
#
loop_
_entity.id
_entity.type
_entity.pdbx_description
1 polymer ?
#
loop_
_entity_poly.entity_id
_entity_poly.type
_entity_poly.pdbx_seq_one_letter_code
_entity_poly.pdbx_strand_id
1 'polypeptide(L)'
;MGKLLKAVLLAFISLMIVTVSGLYLFRHAIVEAIISDQLRQRGFPLQSIEIPDVSFNSLQLQEIAAGKNSEFRLKRLQIAWNFQDLLAGKPVSVLISGLQVTIDLTDGAFNFNIPQSQMPAAQLKISIPWLPELDLSDAAIYLRTAAGDITLALSGHIGAIQSGKQEIHLSAATAAAFFQATTIFKAAFDLQGNLQGKAIVSEGKLDLPEAKIANFSSETSFTFLALQPQQILTNTALSGIQLLQKAGTFASELSFDEISLSGELQRSSDAMLGDVDFRIVDGQVTADTLKLEQLAVSIPVQIKFDPSSLQMELREPGRVTLGAIHTGYPLQIRDFQGLSIDRADLELAKDTHGFKLKHTVSILPANLTLQDERSGSKLPKVQIHPGTISLNGELEADEKYRGTLAISDAAVHLPSQVQASDISVVLHLNDQEDDEVASFAIGRLHHLAPEPLFAAMSFTGAIRDIAKSGEPAVYSLAFSGGVPGLDYFKLTGNYAADTGKGKLKAEIVPLSFLPGALQPGDLLPPLAELQDVSGKINAYAKLRWDKNGVQSSGAEFEIRDLSLTRETLKLSDLNVLLNLDNLIALSSARHQSITIRRIDSGIPLENVLISYHIEGTTPPRLAIQKAQFSVINGMVSLVPTIIDPAAAQTDILLRIEDIDLETFFNLIKIEGLAGSGQLDGQIPITLKDNVLTVTNGHLAARSPGILRFKSDKASKMLSAAGKEMNLLLQAVQEFHYTELSLNLDKSDLHDLVVKLSVLGNNPNVKNGQPFRLNIKLETDIDKILQTINQGYNLSHEILRGSFILR
;
A
#
# COMPACT_ATOMS: atom_id res chain seq x y z
N MET A 1 -33.21 -94.47 -33.95
CA MET A 1 -32.58 -93.38 -33.17
C MET A 1 -33.01 -93.28 -31.69
N GLY A 2 -34.19 -93.77 -31.27
CA GLY A 2 -34.69 -93.56 -29.90
C GLY A 2 -34.05 -94.35 -28.74
N LYS A 3 -33.36 -95.49 -28.99
CA LYS A 3 -32.69 -96.26 -27.92
C LYS A 3 -31.34 -95.67 -27.49
N LEU A 4 -30.58 -95.12 -28.44
CA LEU A 4 -29.27 -94.50 -28.17
C LEU A 4 -29.45 -93.14 -27.47
N LEU A 5 -30.46 -92.35 -27.87
CA LEU A 5 -30.80 -91.09 -27.19
C LEU A 5 -31.28 -91.31 -25.74
N LYS A 6 -32.09 -92.35 -25.47
CA LYS A 6 -32.52 -92.70 -24.11
C LYS A 6 -31.37 -93.21 -23.25
N ALA A 7 -30.44 -93.99 -23.81
CA ALA A 7 -29.26 -94.48 -23.08
C ALA A 7 -28.24 -93.36 -22.79
N VAL A 8 -28.03 -92.45 -23.74
CA VAL A 8 -27.21 -91.24 -23.53
C VAL A 8 -27.89 -90.31 -22.53
N LEU A 9 -29.22 -90.12 -22.59
CA LEU A 9 -29.96 -89.33 -21.61
C LEU A 9 -29.93 -89.96 -20.21
N LEU A 10 -30.10 -91.27 -20.07
CA LEU A 10 -30.00 -91.97 -18.78
C LEU A 10 -28.57 -91.97 -18.24
N ALA A 11 -27.56 -92.18 -19.09
CA ALA A 11 -26.15 -92.08 -18.69
C ALA A 11 -25.79 -90.64 -18.32
N PHE A 12 -26.35 -89.64 -19.01
CA PHE A 12 -26.17 -88.23 -18.71
C PHE A 12 -26.91 -87.82 -17.43
N ILE A 13 -28.11 -88.35 -17.17
CA ILE A 13 -28.87 -88.17 -15.92
C ILE A 13 -28.16 -88.87 -14.77
N SER A 14 -27.67 -90.11 -14.94
CA SER A 14 -26.88 -90.82 -13.92
C SER A 14 -25.54 -90.15 -13.67
N LEU A 15 -24.86 -89.65 -14.70
CA LEU A 15 -23.65 -88.85 -14.55
C LEU A 15 -23.98 -87.54 -13.84
N MET A 16 -25.05 -86.83 -14.22
CA MET A 16 -25.55 -85.64 -13.51
C MET A 16 -25.86 -85.93 -12.05
N ILE A 17 -26.53 -87.06 -11.74
CA ILE A 17 -26.87 -87.44 -10.37
C ILE A 17 -25.59 -87.79 -9.60
N VAL A 18 -24.65 -88.55 -10.17
CA VAL A 18 -23.37 -88.88 -9.51
C VAL A 18 -22.50 -87.63 -9.33
N THR A 19 -22.47 -86.73 -10.31
CA THR A 19 -21.75 -85.45 -10.24
C THR A 19 -22.40 -84.51 -9.23
N VAL A 20 -23.73 -84.38 -9.20
CA VAL A 20 -24.47 -83.55 -8.23
C VAL A 20 -24.38 -84.15 -6.83
N SER A 21 -24.51 -85.47 -6.68
CA SER A 21 -24.33 -86.16 -5.40
C SER A 21 -22.88 -86.06 -4.93
N GLY A 22 -21.89 -86.15 -5.82
CA GLY A 22 -20.47 -85.95 -5.50
C GLY A 22 -20.18 -84.50 -5.07
N LEU A 23 -20.64 -83.51 -5.84
CA LEU A 23 -20.55 -82.09 -5.49
C LEU A 23 -21.24 -81.80 -4.14
N TYR A 24 -22.37 -82.44 -3.85
CA TYR A 24 -23.08 -82.30 -2.58
C TYR A 24 -22.39 -83.03 -1.42
N LEU A 25 -21.80 -84.22 -1.64
CA LEU A 25 -21.04 -84.96 -0.63
C LEU A 25 -19.78 -84.21 -0.22
N PHE A 26 -19.05 -83.65 -1.19
CA PHE A 26 -17.81 -82.89 -0.96
C PHE A 26 -18.04 -81.38 -0.81
N ARG A 27 -19.29 -80.92 -0.67
CA ARG A 27 -19.65 -79.49 -0.70
C ARG A 27 -18.86 -78.63 0.26
N HIS A 28 -18.59 -79.09 1.49
CA HIS A 28 -17.80 -78.34 2.47
C HIS A 28 -16.36 -78.14 2.01
N ALA A 29 -15.70 -79.21 1.53
CA ALA A 29 -14.33 -79.14 1.02
C ALA A 29 -14.22 -78.32 -0.27
N ILE A 30 -15.24 -78.36 -1.13
CA ILE A 30 -15.30 -77.56 -2.37
C ILE A 30 -15.46 -76.07 -2.04
N VAL A 31 -16.38 -75.72 -1.14
CA VAL A 31 -16.61 -74.34 -0.72
C VAL A 31 -15.35 -73.76 -0.06
N GLU A 32 -14.71 -74.52 0.84
CA GLU A 32 -13.44 -74.12 1.47
C GLU A 32 -12.33 -73.92 0.43
N ALA A 33 -12.15 -74.85 -0.51
CA ALA A 33 -11.14 -74.76 -1.55
C ALA A 33 -11.36 -73.54 -2.47
N ILE A 34 -12.61 -73.27 -2.86
CA ILE A 34 -12.96 -72.10 -3.67
C ILE A 34 -12.70 -70.80 -2.90
N ILE A 35 -13.14 -70.71 -1.64
CA ILE A 35 -12.94 -69.53 -0.81
C ILE A 35 -11.43 -69.29 -0.58
N SER A 36 -10.68 -70.33 -0.25
CA SER A 36 -9.24 -70.28 -0.03
C SER A 36 -8.49 -69.81 -1.28
N ASP A 37 -8.80 -70.38 -2.45
CA ASP A 37 -8.19 -69.99 -3.73
C ASP A 37 -8.54 -68.55 -4.11
N GLN A 38 -9.81 -68.15 -4.00
CA GLN A 38 -10.25 -66.79 -4.31
C GLN A 38 -9.62 -65.74 -3.39
N LEU A 39 -9.55 -66.01 -2.09
CA LEU A 39 -8.93 -65.08 -1.13
C LEU A 39 -7.41 -65.02 -1.33
N ARG A 40 -6.75 -66.15 -1.61
CA ARG A 40 -5.32 -66.19 -1.92
C ARG A 40 -4.97 -65.43 -3.19
N GLN A 41 -5.77 -65.54 -4.26
CA GLN A 41 -5.60 -64.77 -5.50
C GLN A 41 -5.74 -63.26 -5.27
N ARG A 42 -6.51 -62.86 -4.25
CA ARG A 42 -6.70 -61.46 -3.85
C ARG A 42 -5.72 -61.00 -2.76
N GLY A 43 -4.73 -61.81 -2.40
CA GLY A 43 -3.68 -61.45 -1.44
C GLY A 43 -4.03 -61.67 0.04
N PHE A 44 -5.19 -62.26 0.35
CA PHE A 44 -5.64 -62.56 1.72
C PHE A 44 -5.63 -64.07 1.96
N PRO A 45 -4.48 -64.71 2.25
CA PRO A 45 -4.48 -66.16 2.48
C PRO A 45 -5.41 -66.53 3.64
N LEU A 46 -6.28 -67.51 3.42
CA LEU A 46 -7.20 -68.02 4.44
C LEU A 46 -6.41 -68.74 5.54
N GLN A 47 -6.63 -68.36 6.81
CA GLN A 47 -6.00 -68.97 7.98
C GLN A 47 -6.93 -69.97 8.67
N SER A 48 -8.19 -69.60 8.85
CA SER A 48 -9.24 -70.45 9.42
C SER A 48 -10.59 -70.14 8.80
N ILE A 49 -11.43 -71.18 8.68
CA ILE A 49 -12.85 -71.06 8.33
C ILE A 49 -13.59 -72.23 8.95
N GLU A 50 -14.74 -71.96 9.56
CA GLU A 50 -15.70 -72.99 9.92
C GLU A 50 -16.88 -72.89 8.96
N ILE A 51 -17.37 -74.05 8.49
CA ILE A 51 -18.48 -74.12 7.55
C ILE A 51 -19.58 -74.99 8.18
N PRO A 52 -20.42 -74.43 9.08
CA PRO A 52 -21.43 -75.20 9.81
C PRO A 52 -22.56 -75.75 8.92
N ASP A 53 -22.91 -75.02 7.85
CA ASP A 53 -23.97 -75.43 6.93
C ASP A 53 -23.66 -75.01 5.49
N VAL A 54 -23.80 -75.97 4.58
CA VAL A 54 -23.86 -75.75 3.13
C VAL A 54 -25.04 -76.56 2.63
N SER A 55 -26.12 -75.88 2.24
CA SER A 55 -27.36 -76.51 1.78
C SER A 55 -27.76 -75.97 0.40
N PHE A 56 -28.88 -76.45 -0.13
CA PHE A 56 -29.43 -75.94 -1.38
C PHE A 56 -30.00 -74.51 -1.27
N ASN A 57 -30.23 -74.01 -0.06
CA ASN A 57 -30.89 -72.73 0.22
C ASN A 57 -30.09 -71.82 1.18
N SER A 58 -28.95 -72.28 1.69
CA SER A 58 -28.16 -71.55 2.67
C SER A 58 -26.68 -71.90 2.59
N LEU A 59 -25.84 -70.90 2.87
CA LEU A 59 -24.43 -71.04 3.18
C LEU A 59 -24.17 -70.33 4.49
N GLN A 60 -23.69 -71.06 5.51
CA GLN A 60 -23.23 -70.49 6.75
C GLN A 60 -21.73 -70.71 6.90
N LEU A 61 -21.03 -69.62 7.16
CA LEU A 61 -19.60 -69.58 7.45
C LEU A 61 -19.41 -68.92 8.83
N GLN A 62 -18.49 -69.44 9.63
CA GLN A 62 -18.15 -68.93 10.96
C GLN A 62 -16.64 -68.86 11.14
N GLU A 63 -16.21 -68.02 12.09
CA GLU A 63 -14.81 -67.90 12.54
C GLU A 63 -13.79 -67.82 11.38
N ILE A 64 -14.13 -67.02 10.36
CA ILE A 64 -13.25 -66.79 9.21
C ILE A 64 -12.13 -65.87 9.66
N ALA A 65 -10.88 -66.30 9.51
CA ALA A 65 -9.71 -65.43 9.62
C ALA A 65 -8.88 -65.54 8.34
N ALA A 66 -8.57 -64.40 7.73
CA ALA A 66 -7.80 -64.33 6.48
C ALA A 66 -6.81 -63.16 6.52
N GLY A 67 -5.75 -63.26 5.72
CA GLY A 67 -4.67 -62.28 5.66
C GLY A 67 -3.35 -62.79 6.22
N LYS A 68 -2.26 -62.05 6.00
CA LYS A 68 -0.93 -62.45 6.52
C LYS A 68 -0.86 -62.29 8.03
N ASN A 69 -1.52 -61.27 8.58
CA ASN A 69 -1.53 -60.95 10.00
C ASN A 69 -2.94 -61.07 10.62
N SER A 70 -3.81 -61.88 10.00
CA SER A 70 -5.24 -61.95 10.34
C SER A 70 -5.95 -60.60 10.22
N GLU A 71 -5.56 -59.79 9.22
CA GLU A 71 -6.16 -58.47 8.98
C GLU A 71 -7.65 -58.50 8.63
N PHE A 72 -8.21 -59.66 8.28
CA PHE A 72 -9.64 -59.87 8.08
C PHE A 72 -10.14 -60.96 9.03
N ARG A 73 -11.17 -60.65 9.83
CA ARG A 73 -11.88 -61.60 10.68
C ARG A 73 -13.38 -61.45 10.53
N LEU A 74 -14.11 -62.55 10.57
CA LEU A 74 -15.56 -62.53 10.48
C LEU A 74 -16.14 -63.66 11.32
N LYS A 75 -16.90 -63.31 12.37
CA LYS A 75 -17.52 -64.29 13.28
C LYS A 75 -18.59 -65.13 12.58
N ARG A 76 -19.45 -64.50 11.78
CA ARG A 76 -20.55 -65.18 11.10
C ARG A 76 -20.93 -64.51 9.78
N LEU A 77 -21.04 -65.31 8.74
CA LEU A 77 -21.63 -64.96 7.45
C LEU A 77 -22.70 -66.00 7.11
N GLN A 78 -23.93 -65.57 6.97
CA GLN A 78 -25.04 -66.40 6.52
C GLN A 78 -25.59 -65.82 5.23
N ILE A 79 -25.57 -66.62 4.18
CA ILE A 79 -26.19 -66.28 2.90
C ILE A 79 -27.37 -67.23 2.75
N ALA A 80 -28.58 -66.70 2.67
CA ALA A 80 -29.81 -67.46 2.47
C ALA A 80 -30.43 -67.10 1.12
N TRP A 81 -30.87 -68.11 0.39
CA TRP A 81 -31.52 -67.95 -0.90
C TRP A 81 -32.62 -68.98 -1.10
N ASN A 82 -33.62 -68.63 -1.90
CA ASN A 82 -34.62 -69.57 -2.39
C ASN A 82 -34.43 -69.74 -3.90
N PHE A 83 -34.26 -70.99 -4.34
CA PHE A 83 -33.99 -71.30 -5.74
C PHE A 83 -35.09 -70.77 -6.70
N GLN A 84 -36.37 -70.78 -6.29
CA GLN A 84 -37.46 -70.24 -7.11
C GLN A 84 -37.41 -68.71 -7.21
N ASP A 85 -37.07 -68.06 -6.10
CA ASP A 85 -36.95 -66.60 -6.01
C ASP A 85 -35.71 -66.07 -6.75
N LEU A 86 -34.60 -66.82 -6.75
CA LEU A 86 -33.41 -66.54 -7.55
C LEU A 86 -33.70 -66.57 -9.05
N LEU A 87 -34.47 -67.55 -9.52
CA LEU A 87 -34.90 -67.64 -10.92
C LEU A 87 -35.87 -66.51 -11.29
N ALA A 88 -36.64 -66.00 -10.32
CA ALA A 88 -37.51 -64.84 -10.47
C ALA A 88 -36.77 -63.49 -10.28
N GLY A 89 -35.46 -63.51 -10.05
CA GLY A 89 -34.64 -62.31 -9.90
C GLY A 89 -34.88 -61.55 -8.60
N LYS A 90 -35.20 -62.22 -7.49
CA LYS A 90 -35.24 -61.60 -6.16
C LYS A 90 -33.87 -61.66 -5.46
N PRO A 91 -33.56 -60.68 -4.58
CA PRO A 91 -32.29 -60.63 -3.89
C PRO A 91 -32.05 -61.79 -2.93
N VAL A 92 -30.78 -62.19 -2.80
CA VAL A 92 -30.33 -63.07 -1.72
C VAL A 92 -30.29 -62.29 -0.40
N SER A 93 -30.58 -62.97 0.70
CA SER A 93 -30.44 -62.42 2.04
C SER A 93 -29.05 -62.76 2.58
N VAL A 94 -28.33 -61.76 3.07
CA VAL A 94 -26.97 -61.86 3.56
C VAL A 94 -26.92 -61.26 4.97
N LEU A 95 -26.58 -62.07 5.96
CA LEU A 95 -26.35 -61.63 7.32
C LEU A 95 -24.87 -61.72 7.64
N ILE A 96 -24.28 -60.58 7.99
CA ILE A 96 -22.87 -60.43 8.35
C ILE A 96 -22.80 -59.96 9.80
N SER A 97 -22.13 -60.73 10.65
CA SER A 97 -21.95 -60.40 12.06
C SER A 97 -20.51 -60.56 12.50
N GLY A 98 -20.00 -59.60 13.28
CA GLY A 98 -18.66 -59.65 13.86
C GLY A 98 -17.54 -59.50 12.84
N LEU A 99 -17.74 -58.68 11.80
CA LEU A 99 -16.71 -58.36 10.80
C LEU A 99 -15.65 -57.44 11.41
N GLN A 100 -14.38 -57.80 11.34
CA GLN A 100 -13.27 -56.97 11.78
C GLN A 100 -12.24 -56.87 10.67
N VAL A 101 -11.89 -55.65 10.25
CA VAL A 101 -10.89 -55.41 9.21
C VAL A 101 -9.83 -54.48 9.77
N THR A 102 -8.56 -54.86 9.73
CA THR A 102 -7.43 -54.02 10.17
C THR A 102 -6.66 -53.50 8.96
N ILE A 103 -6.46 -52.19 8.87
CA ILE A 103 -5.75 -51.52 7.78
C ILE A 103 -4.64 -50.66 8.38
N ASP A 104 -3.41 -50.84 7.90
CA ASP A 104 -2.26 -50.04 8.30
C ASP A 104 -2.00 -48.93 7.25
N LEU A 105 -2.08 -47.68 7.70
CA LEU A 105 -1.96 -46.46 6.88
C LEU A 105 -0.70 -45.65 7.26
N THR A 106 0.23 -46.21 8.01
CA THR A 106 1.43 -45.50 8.51
C THR A 106 2.46 -45.18 7.43
N ASP A 107 2.60 -46.01 6.40
CA ASP A 107 3.59 -45.85 5.32
C ASP A 107 3.08 -45.06 4.10
N GLY A 108 1.87 -44.47 4.16
CA GLY A 108 1.28 -43.69 3.07
C GLY A 108 0.90 -44.49 1.80
N ALA A 109 1.24 -45.77 1.72
CA ALA A 109 0.85 -46.66 0.63
C ALA A 109 -0.51 -47.30 0.92
N PHE A 110 -1.57 -46.75 0.34
CA PHE A 110 -2.89 -47.37 0.31
C PHE A 110 -2.87 -48.58 -0.65
N ASN A 111 -2.24 -49.68 -0.26
CA ASN A 111 -2.17 -50.90 -1.08
C ASN A 111 -3.44 -51.77 -0.93
N PHE A 112 -4.61 -51.15 -0.99
CA PHE A 112 -5.84 -51.84 -1.39
C PHE A 112 -5.96 -51.65 -2.90
N ASN A 113 -5.18 -52.42 -3.68
CA ASN A 113 -5.62 -52.70 -5.04
C ASN A 113 -6.92 -53.48 -4.88
N ILE A 114 -8.06 -52.80 -4.95
CA ILE A 114 -9.25 -53.43 -5.52
C ILE A 114 -8.71 -53.93 -6.85
N PRO A 115 -8.56 -55.26 -7.07
CA PRO A 115 -8.18 -55.72 -8.38
C PRO A 115 -9.23 -55.09 -9.28
N GLN A 116 -8.82 -54.23 -10.21
CA GLN A 116 -9.63 -54.00 -11.38
C GLN A 116 -9.89 -55.41 -11.87
N SER A 117 -11.09 -55.92 -11.60
CA SER A 117 -11.59 -57.02 -12.37
C SER A 117 -11.38 -56.51 -13.77
N GLN A 118 -10.50 -57.17 -14.51
CA GLN A 118 -10.52 -57.11 -15.95
C GLN A 118 -11.90 -57.65 -16.31
N MET A 119 -12.92 -56.81 -16.18
CA MET A 119 -14.11 -56.91 -16.98
C MET A 119 -13.57 -56.66 -18.38
N PRO A 120 -13.64 -57.66 -19.26
CA PRO A 120 -13.53 -57.37 -20.68
C PRO A 120 -14.56 -56.27 -20.96
N ALA A 121 -14.17 -55.23 -21.68
CA ALA A 121 -15.10 -54.33 -22.34
C ALA A 121 -15.86 -55.10 -23.44
N ALA A 122 -16.57 -56.16 -23.05
CA ALA A 122 -17.78 -56.58 -23.70
C ALA A 122 -18.88 -55.69 -23.11
N GLN A 123 -19.77 -55.21 -23.95
CA GLN A 123 -21.06 -54.64 -23.54
C GLN A 123 -21.84 -55.70 -22.76
N LEU A 124 -21.47 -55.90 -21.50
CA LEU A 124 -22.30 -56.51 -20.50
C LEU A 124 -23.34 -55.45 -20.16
N LYS A 125 -24.48 -55.49 -20.87
CA LYS A 125 -25.77 -55.06 -20.32
C LYS A 125 -26.10 -55.94 -19.10
N ILE A 126 -25.27 -55.91 -18.07
CA ILE A 126 -25.66 -56.35 -16.75
C ILE A 126 -26.31 -55.13 -16.12
N SER A 127 -27.62 -55.02 -16.28
CA SER A 127 -28.43 -54.22 -15.37
C SER A 127 -28.46 -55.01 -14.07
N ILE A 128 -27.68 -54.61 -13.07
CA ILE A 128 -27.78 -55.18 -11.71
C ILE A 128 -29.07 -54.56 -11.13
N PRO A 129 -30.23 -55.25 -11.14
CA PRO A 129 -31.51 -54.57 -10.89
C PRO A 129 -31.77 -54.37 -9.39
N TRP A 130 -30.92 -54.92 -8.52
CA TRP A 130 -31.16 -54.97 -7.09
C TRP A 130 -29.88 -55.25 -6.30
N LEU A 131 -29.79 -54.69 -5.10
CA LEU A 131 -28.78 -55.02 -4.10
C LEU A 131 -29.23 -56.24 -3.29
N PRO A 132 -28.33 -57.09 -2.76
CA PRO A 132 -28.72 -58.13 -1.82
C PRO A 132 -29.40 -57.52 -0.59
N GLU A 133 -30.38 -58.21 -0.02
CA GLU A 133 -30.88 -57.86 1.31
C GLU A 133 -29.74 -58.16 2.29
N LEU A 134 -29.26 -57.15 3.01
CA LEU A 134 -28.03 -57.23 3.79
C LEU A 134 -28.29 -56.75 5.19
N ASP A 135 -27.98 -57.56 6.20
CA ASP A 135 -27.91 -57.14 7.59
C ASP A 135 -26.45 -57.16 8.07
N LEU A 136 -25.94 -56.00 8.47
CA LEU A 136 -24.61 -55.81 9.01
C LEU A 136 -24.70 -55.45 10.50
N SER A 137 -24.21 -56.34 11.35
CA SER A 137 -24.14 -56.15 12.80
C SER A 137 -22.73 -56.37 13.35
N ASP A 138 -22.38 -55.67 14.42
CA ASP A 138 -21.08 -55.79 15.11
C ASP A 138 -19.86 -55.75 14.18
N ALA A 139 -19.90 -54.90 13.13
CA ALA A 139 -18.78 -54.74 12.22
C ALA A 139 -17.87 -53.59 12.66
N ALA A 140 -16.55 -53.73 12.49
CA ALA A 140 -15.57 -52.72 12.82
C ALA A 140 -14.40 -52.72 11.82
N ILE A 141 -13.93 -51.54 11.44
CA ILE A 141 -12.66 -51.36 10.72
C ILE A 141 -11.67 -50.66 11.65
N TYR A 142 -10.53 -51.28 11.91
CA TYR A 142 -9.43 -50.73 12.68
C TYR A 142 -8.39 -50.14 11.72
N LEU A 143 -8.24 -48.82 11.72
CA LEU A 143 -7.27 -48.11 10.90
C LEU A 143 -6.11 -47.67 11.79
N ARG A 144 -4.88 -48.08 11.47
CA ARG A 144 -3.67 -47.55 12.10
C ARG A 144 -3.15 -46.39 11.28
N THR A 145 -3.10 -45.19 11.84
CA THR A 145 -2.63 -43.99 11.13
C THR A 145 -1.42 -43.39 11.84
N ALA A 146 -0.68 -42.51 11.16
CA ALA A 146 0.41 -41.76 11.79
C ALA A 146 -0.06 -40.86 12.95
N ALA A 147 -1.34 -40.45 12.97
CA ALA A 147 -1.94 -39.65 14.04
C ALA A 147 -2.49 -40.50 15.22
N GLY A 148 -2.57 -41.82 15.05
CA GLY A 148 -3.10 -42.78 16.03
C GLY A 148 -4.09 -43.78 15.43
N ASP A 149 -4.58 -44.71 16.26
CA ASP A 149 -5.53 -45.74 15.84
C ASP A 149 -6.98 -45.20 15.80
N ILE A 150 -7.72 -45.55 14.75
CA ILE A 150 -9.13 -45.20 14.55
C ILE A 150 -9.95 -46.49 14.44
N THR A 151 -11.04 -46.60 15.22
CA THR A 151 -12.01 -47.68 15.03
C THR A 151 -13.27 -47.13 14.36
N LEU A 152 -13.66 -47.70 13.23
CA LEU A 152 -14.91 -47.40 12.53
C LEU A 152 -15.90 -48.53 12.79
N ALA A 153 -16.80 -48.36 13.75
CA ALA A 153 -17.90 -49.29 13.94
C ALA A 153 -18.92 -49.10 12.82
N LEU A 154 -19.29 -50.17 12.13
CA LEU A 154 -20.22 -50.20 11.02
C LEU A 154 -21.43 -51.06 11.37
N SER A 155 -22.60 -50.58 11.00
CA SER A 155 -23.83 -51.34 11.08
C SER A 155 -24.81 -50.85 10.02
N GLY A 156 -25.80 -51.66 9.69
CA GLY A 156 -26.80 -51.23 8.73
C GLY A 156 -27.60 -52.37 8.15
N HIS A 157 -28.61 -51.98 7.39
CA HIS A 157 -29.54 -52.86 6.72
C HIS A 157 -29.80 -52.37 5.30
N ILE A 158 -29.76 -53.27 4.33
CA ILE A 158 -30.32 -53.07 3.00
C ILE A 158 -31.58 -53.93 2.94
N GLY A 159 -32.73 -53.29 2.86
CA GLY A 159 -34.01 -53.98 2.94
C GLY A 159 -34.40 -54.74 1.69
N ALA A 160 -35.40 -55.59 1.84
CA ALA A 160 -36.09 -56.20 0.72
C ALA A 160 -36.79 -55.13 -0.13
N ILE A 161 -37.00 -55.44 -1.41
CA ILE A 161 -37.72 -54.54 -2.33
C ILE A 161 -39.20 -54.51 -1.93
N GLN A 162 -39.68 -53.36 -1.47
CA GLN A 162 -41.09 -53.11 -1.15
C GLN A 162 -41.65 -52.04 -2.08
N SER A 163 -42.76 -52.34 -2.76
CA SER A 163 -43.40 -51.42 -3.71
C SER A 163 -42.46 -50.87 -4.81
N GLY A 164 -41.49 -51.68 -5.27
CA GLY A 164 -40.56 -51.32 -6.34
C GLY A 164 -39.35 -50.47 -5.90
N LYS A 165 -39.18 -50.23 -4.60
CA LYS A 165 -38.04 -49.51 -4.02
C LYS A 165 -37.30 -50.37 -3.01
N GLN A 166 -35.99 -50.17 -2.92
CA GLN A 166 -35.10 -50.80 -1.95
C GLN A 166 -34.52 -49.74 -1.02
N GLU A 167 -34.69 -49.91 0.30
CA GLU A 167 -34.16 -48.99 1.31
C GLU A 167 -32.78 -49.43 1.78
N ILE A 168 -31.89 -48.45 1.96
CA ILE A 168 -30.49 -48.61 2.39
C ILE A 168 -30.29 -47.75 3.62
N HIS A 169 -30.07 -48.37 4.77
CA HIS A 169 -29.81 -47.68 6.03
C HIS A 169 -28.46 -48.14 6.56
N LEU A 170 -27.44 -47.30 6.42
CA LEU A 170 -26.10 -47.58 6.91
C LEU A 170 -25.73 -46.58 8.00
N SER A 171 -25.09 -47.03 9.05
CA SER A 171 -24.50 -46.20 10.09
C SER A 171 -23.04 -46.57 10.31
N ALA A 172 -22.23 -45.54 10.47
CA ALA A 172 -20.84 -45.67 10.84
C ALA A 172 -20.58 -44.76 12.04
N ALA A 173 -19.95 -45.28 13.09
CA ALA A 173 -19.50 -44.49 14.22
C ALA A 173 -17.98 -44.61 14.33
N THR A 174 -17.30 -43.47 14.35
CA THR A 174 -15.86 -43.42 14.50
C THR A 174 -15.50 -43.18 15.96
N ALA A 175 -14.55 -43.97 16.46
CA ALA A 175 -14.03 -43.88 17.81
C ALA A 175 -12.49 -43.84 17.75
N ALA A 176 -11.95 -42.64 17.90
CA ALA A 176 -10.54 -42.39 18.15
C ALA A 176 -10.40 -41.32 19.26
N ALA A 177 -9.22 -41.25 19.90
CA ALA A 177 -8.95 -40.24 20.91
C ALA A 177 -8.95 -38.81 20.33
N PHE A 178 -8.51 -38.67 19.08
CA PHE A 178 -8.38 -37.41 18.35
C PHE A 178 -9.51 -37.16 17.34
N PHE A 179 -10.39 -38.13 17.07
CA PHE A 179 -11.47 -38.00 16.09
C PHE A 179 -12.69 -38.84 16.49
N GLN A 180 -13.86 -38.21 16.52
CA GLN A 180 -15.14 -38.86 16.80
C GLN A 180 -16.17 -38.31 15.83
N ALA A 181 -17.02 -39.15 15.26
CA ALA A 181 -18.11 -38.75 14.38
C ALA A 181 -19.09 -39.90 14.22
N THR A 182 -20.38 -39.58 14.20
CA THR A 182 -21.44 -40.53 13.83
C THR A 182 -21.96 -40.14 12.45
N THR A 183 -21.91 -41.08 11.51
CA THR A 183 -22.41 -40.92 10.14
C THR A 183 -23.59 -41.85 9.93
N ILE A 184 -24.70 -41.32 9.44
CA ILE A 184 -25.89 -42.07 9.05
C ILE A 184 -26.15 -41.79 7.58
N PHE A 185 -26.23 -42.85 6.78
CA PHE A 185 -26.58 -42.82 5.38
C PHE A 185 -27.91 -43.54 5.19
N LYS A 186 -28.92 -42.81 4.71
CA LYS A 186 -30.23 -43.35 4.35
C LYS A 186 -30.48 -43.09 2.88
N ALA A 187 -30.77 -44.11 2.09
CA ALA A 187 -31.12 -43.93 0.69
C ALA A 187 -32.19 -44.93 0.25
N ALA A 188 -32.94 -44.57 -0.77
CA ALA A 188 -33.87 -45.44 -1.46
C ALA A 188 -33.46 -45.52 -2.93
N PHE A 189 -33.38 -46.74 -3.43
CA PHE A 189 -33.04 -47.06 -4.81
C PHE A 189 -34.23 -47.72 -5.50
N ASP A 190 -34.62 -47.26 -6.69
CA ASP A 190 -35.69 -47.87 -7.46
C ASP A 190 -35.17 -48.70 -8.66
N LEU A 191 -36.07 -49.47 -9.26
CA LEU A 191 -35.76 -50.37 -10.38
C LEU A 191 -35.35 -49.61 -11.66
N GLN A 192 -35.51 -48.29 -11.72
CA GLN A 192 -35.14 -47.43 -12.85
C GLN A 192 -33.74 -46.83 -12.69
N GLY A 193 -33.05 -47.13 -11.57
CA GLY A 193 -31.72 -46.60 -11.27
C GLY A 193 -31.73 -45.21 -10.64
N ASN A 194 -32.88 -44.79 -10.10
CA ASN A 194 -32.98 -43.54 -9.36
C ASN A 194 -32.60 -43.78 -7.90
N LEU A 195 -31.84 -42.85 -7.34
CA LEU A 195 -31.34 -42.91 -5.97
C LEU A 195 -31.70 -41.61 -5.26
N GLN A 196 -32.43 -41.68 -4.16
CA GLN A 196 -32.71 -40.52 -3.31
C GLN A 196 -32.29 -40.83 -1.89
N GLY A 197 -31.54 -39.94 -1.25
CA GLY A 197 -31.06 -40.20 0.10
C GLY A 197 -30.57 -38.98 0.85
N LYS A 198 -30.15 -39.24 2.08
CA LYS A 198 -29.54 -38.31 3.01
C LYS A 198 -28.32 -38.95 3.66
N ALA A 199 -27.23 -38.20 3.71
CA ALA A 199 -26.08 -38.48 4.54
C ALA A 199 -26.03 -37.43 5.65
N ILE A 200 -25.99 -37.89 6.90
CA ILE A 200 -25.94 -37.03 8.08
C ILE A 200 -24.69 -37.40 8.86
N VAL A 201 -23.84 -36.41 9.12
CA VAL A 201 -22.73 -36.49 10.05
C VAL A 201 -23.08 -35.66 11.27
N SER A 202 -23.05 -36.28 12.44
CA SER A 202 -23.37 -35.66 13.73
C SER A 202 -22.30 -35.99 14.76
N GLU A 203 -22.23 -35.18 15.81
CA GLU A 203 -21.30 -35.37 16.94
C GLU A 203 -19.81 -35.41 16.49
N GLY A 204 -19.49 -34.77 15.37
CA GLY A 204 -18.13 -34.67 14.86
C GLY A 204 -17.23 -33.89 15.80
N LYS A 205 -16.08 -34.43 16.17
CA LYS A 205 -15.04 -33.77 16.98
C LYS A 205 -13.67 -34.12 16.44
N LEU A 206 -12.77 -33.14 16.44
CA LEU A 206 -11.36 -33.32 16.07
C LEU A 206 -10.49 -32.68 17.14
N ASP A 207 -9.51 -33.40 17.67
CA ASP A 207 -8.57 -32.91 18.69
C ASP A 207 -7.16 -33.36 18.33
N LEU A 208 -6.54 -32.63 17.38
CA LEU A 208 -5.16 -32.81 16.97
C LEU A 208 -4.28 -31.72 17.60
N PRO A 209 -2.96 -31.95 17.77
CA PRO A 209 -2.06 -30.96 18.36
C PRO A 209 -2.02 -29.60 17.64
N GLU A 210 -2.26 -29.58 16.33
CA GLU A 210 -2.20 -28.38 15.48
C GLU A 210 -3.60 -27.89 15.06
N ALA A 211 -4.65 -28.66 15.32
CA ALA A 211 -6.00 -28.34 14.88
C ALA A 211 -7.06 -29.01 15.78
N LYS A 212 -7.97 -28.20 16.31
CA LYS A 212 -9.09 -28.65 17.12
C LYS A 212 -10.40 -28.14 16.54
N ILE A 213 -11.41 -28.98 16.53
CA ILE A 213 -12.77 -28.67 16.12
C ILE A 213 -13.70 -29.25 17.19
N ALA A 214 -14.34 -28.37 17.96
CA ALA A 214 -15.18 -28.78 19.07
C ALA A 214 -16.44 -29.51 18.62
N ASN A 215 -17.08 -29.05 17.54
CA ASN A 215 -18.18 -29.73 16.89
C ASN A 215 -18.12 -29.59 15.36
N PHE A 216 -18.45 -30.65 14.65
CA PHE A 216 -18.66 -30.67 13.21
C PHE A 216 -19.94 -31.46 12.90
N SER A 217 -20.82 -30.88 12.09
CA SER A 217 -22.00 -31.53 11.58
C SER A 217 -22.17 -31.23 10.09
N SER A 218 -22.73 -32.19 9.36
CA SER A 218 -23.04 -32.03 7.95
C SER A 218 -24.29 -32.83 7.61
N GLU A 219 -25.27 -32.21 6.96
CA GLU A 219 -26.39 -32.90 6.34
C GLU A 219 -26.31 -32.68 4.83
N THR A 220 -26.27 -33.77 4.06
CA THR A 220 -26.31 -33.75 2.61
C THR A 220 -27.48 -34.59 2.11
N SER A 221 -28.44 -33.96 1.45
CA SER A 221 -29.53 -34.64 0.74
C SER A 221 -29.18 -34.71 -0.74
N PHE A 222 -29.42 -35.84 -1.38
CA PHE A 222 -29.09 -36.04 -2.79
C PHE A 222 -30.17 -36.81 -3.54
N THR A 223 -30.32 -36.47 -4.82
CA THR A 223 -31.17 -37.18 -5.77
C THR A 223 -30.39 -37.44 -7.06
N PHE A 224 -30.39 -38.68 -7.52
CA PHE A 224 -29.82 -39.12 -8.78
C PHE A 224 -30.91 -39.78 -9.61
N LEU A 225 -30.90 -39.55 -10.93
CA LEU A 225 -31.72 -40.28 -11.90
C LEU A 225 -30.77 -41.03 -12.83
N ALA A 226 -30.98 -42.34 -12.98
CA ALA A 226 -30.09 -43.20 -13.78
C ALA A 226 -28.59 -43.00 -13.48
N LEU A 227 -28.22 -42.93 -12.19
CA LEU A 227 -26.86 -42.67 -11.70
C LEU A 227 -26.26 -41.29 -12.07
N GLN A 228 -27.05 -40.37 -12.62
CA GLN A 228 -26.65 -38.98 -12.84
C GLN A 228 -27.21 -38.08 -11.74
N PRO A 229 -26.38 -37.24 -11.11
CA PRO A 229 -26.82 -36.38 -10.03
C PRO A 229 -27.82 -35.34 -10.58
N GLN A 230 -28.93 -35.13 -9.88
CA GLN A 230 -29.97 -34.14 -10.22
C GLN A 230 -30.02 -32.98 -9.24
N GLN A 231 -29.90 -33.28 -7.95
CA GLN A 231 -29.96 -32.27 -6.89
C GLN A 231 -29.10 -32.74 -5.72
N ILE A 232 -28.30 -31.84 -5.17
CA ILE A 232 -27.47 -32.03 -3.99
C ILE A 232 -27.66 -30.79 -3.10
N LEU A 233 -28.22 -30.97 -1.91
CA LEU A 233 -28.29 -29.91 -0.90
C LEU A 233 -27.38 -30.29 0.25
N THR A 234 -26.46 -29.41 0.61
CA THR A 234 -25.48 -29.64 1.67
C THR A 234 -25.53 -28.48 2.64
N ASN A 235 -25.63 -28.79 3.93
CA ASN A 235 -25.43 -27.84 5.00
C ASN A 235 -24.38 -28.40 5.95
N THR A 236 -23.26 -27.68 6.09
CA THR A 236 -22.13 -28.07 6.92
C THR A 236 -21.80 -26.94 7.89
N ALA A 237 -21.65 -27.28 9.16
CA ALA A 237 -21.28 -26.35 10.20
C ALA A 237 -20.15 -26.93 11.06
N LEU A 238 -19.19 -26.09 11.38
CA LEU A 238 -18.07 -26.37 12.26
C LEU A 238 -18.04 -25.29 13.33
N SER A 239 -17.83 -25.67 14.60
CA SER A 239 -17.76 -24.71 15.70
C SER A 239 -16.66 -25.04 16.70
N GLY A 240 -16.18 -24.00 17.38
CA GLY A 240 -15.07 -24.06 18.32
C GLY A 240 -13.78 -24.55 17.65
N ILE A 241 -13.42 -23.90 16.55
CA ILE A 241 -12.24 -24.25 15.75
C ILE A 241 -11.04 -23.51 16.32
N GLN A 242 -9.94 -24.24 16.56
CA GLN A 242 -8.66 -23.67 16.96
C GLN A 242 -7.57 -24.27 16.09
N LEU A 243 -6.86 -23.44 15.36
CA LEU A 243 -5.74 -23.85 14.52
C LEU A 243 -4.46 -23.23 15.08
N LEU A 244 -3.45 -24.07 15.27
CA LEU A 244 -2.14 -23.69 15.76
C LEU A 244 -1.12 -24.01 14.67
N GLN A 245 -0.60 -22.97 14.02
CA GLN A 245 0.46 -23.11 13.04
C GLN A 245 1.82 -22.73 13.65
N LYS A 246 2.79 -23.63 13.52
CA LYS A 246 4.20 -23.38 13.84
C LYS A 246 5.02 -23.49 12.56
N ALA A 247 5.32 -22.36 11.92
CA ALA A 247 6.20 -22.31 10.76
C ALA A 247 7.48 -21.56 11.15
N GLY A 248 8.56 -22.29 11.40
CA GLY A 248 9.85 -21.71 11.82
C GLY A 248 9.78 -21.05 13.20
N THR A 249 10.22 -19.79 13.30
CA THR A 249 10.18 -18.99 14.55
C THR A 249 8.84 -18.30 14.82
N PHE A 250 7.89 -18.37 13.89
CA PHE A 250 6.59 -17.70 14.03
C PHE A 250 5.50 -18.70 14.43
N ALA A 251 4.77 -18.37 15.50
CA ALA A 251 3.58 -19.08 15.93
C ALA A 251 2.35 -18.22 15.67
N SER A 252 1.35 -18.78 15.01
CA SER A 252 0.05 -18.14 14.78
C SER A 252 -1.06 -19.02 15.32
N GLU A 253 -1.96 -18.41 16.07
CA GLU A 253 -3.17 -19.02 16.59
C GLU A 253 -4.38 -18.37 15.90
N LEU A 254 -5.22 -19.22 15.31
CA LEU A 254 -6.48 -18.83 14.69
C LEU A 254 -7.59 -19.53 15.46
N SER A 255 -8.54 -18.76 15.99
CA SER A 255 -9.73 -19.33 16.63
C SER A 255 -10.97 -18.83 15.93
N PHE A 256 -11.93 -19.71 15.65
CA PHE A 256 -13.20 -19.36 15.05
C PHE A 256 -14.34 -19.97 15.86
N ASP A 257 -15.33 -19.16 16.23
CA ASP A 257 -16.51 -19.64 16.94
C ASP A 257 -17.35 -20.54 16.03
N GLU A 258 -17.60 -20.09 14.79
CA GLU A 258 -18.35 -20.83 13.79
C GLU A 258 -17.82 -20.60 12.38
N ILE A 259 -17.68 -21.70 11.63
CA ILE A 259 -17.52 -21.70 10.17
C ILE A 259 -18.66 -22.53 9.60
N SER A 260 -19.45 -21.95 8.70
CA SER A 260 -20.52 -22.65 8.01
C SER A 260 -20.39 -22.56 6.50
N LEU A 261 -20.77 -23.65 5.85
CA LEU A 261 -20.84 -23.82 4.42
C LEU A 261 -22.19 -24.45 4.09
N SER A 262 -23.08 -23.67 3.49
CA SER A 262 -24.37 -24.15 3.02
C SER A 262 -24.48 -23.97 1.53
N GLY A 263 -25.06 -24.93 0.82
CA GLY A 263 -25.27 -24.77 -0.61
C GLY A 263 -26.24 -25.78 -1.20
N GLU A 264 -26.77 -25.40 -2.35
CA GLU A 264 -27.68 -26.22 -3.14
C GLU A 264 -27.21 -26.23 -4.59
N LEU A 265 -26.95 -27.42 -5.12
CA LEU A 265 -26.59 -27.67 -6.52
C LEU A 265 -27.72 -28.43 -7.20
N GLN A 266 -28.15 -27.94 -8.37
CA GLN A 266 -29.16 -28.56 -9.22
C GLN A 266 -28.61 -28.77 -10.62
N ARG A 267 -28.98 -29.89 -11.23
CA ARG A 267 -28.59 -30.19 -12.61
C ARG A 267 -29.41 -29.32 -13.56
N SER A 268 -28.70 -28.67 -14.47
CA SER A 268 -29.28 -27.93 -15.59
C SER A 268 -28.63 -28.41 -16.89
N SER A 269 -29.36 -29.22 -17.66
CA SER A 269 -28.84 -29.91 -18.86
C SER A 269 -27.62 -30.79 -18.55
N ASP A 270 -26.41 -30.35 -18.95
CA ASP A 270 -25.14 -31.06 -18.74
C ASP A 270 -24.28 -30.47 -17.61
N ALA A 271 -24.70 -29.33 -17.05
CA ALA A 271 -24.03 -28.61 -15.98
C ALA A 271 -24.70 -28.86 -14.62
N MET A 272 -23.93 -28.68 -13.55
CA MET A 272 -24.43 -28.43 -12.21
C MET A 272 -24.38 -26.93 -11.94
N LEU A 273 -25.51 -26.33 -11.59
CA LEU A 273 -25.61 -24.93 -11.19
C LEU A 273 -26.07 -24.89 -9.75
N GLY A 274 -25.51 -23.99 -8.94
CA GLY A 274 -26.07 -23.78 -7.63
C GLY A 274 -25.41 -22.69 -6.82
N ASP A 275 -26.01 -22.46 -5.66
CA ASP A 275 -25.69 -21.37 -4.78
C ASP A 275 -24.99 -21.94 -3.54
N VAL A 276 -23.86 -21.35 -3.18
CA VAL A 276 -23.04 -21.73 -2.02
C VAL A 276 -22.77 -20.49 -1.18
N ASP A 277 -22.98 -20.59 0.12
CA ASP A 277 -22.72 -19.55 1.10
C ASP A 277 -21.62 -20.02 2.05
N PHE A 278 -20.54 -19.25 2.08
CA PHE A 278 -19.47 -19.43 3.05
C PHE A 278 -19.55 -18.34 4.11
N ARG A 279 -19.58 -18.74 5.39
CA ARG A 279 -19.67 -17.81 6.52
C ARG A 279 -18.65 -18.16 7.60
N ILE A 280 -17.98 -17.14 8.11
CA ILE A 280 -17.16 -17.18 9.32
C ILE A 280 -17.76 -16.19 10.31
N VAL A 281 -17.93 -16.60 11.57
CA VAL A 281 -18.44 -15.75 12.65
C VAL A 281 -17.43 -15.73 13.80
N ASP A 282 -17.19 -14.54 14.33
CA ASP A 282 -16.35 -14.28 15.51
C ASP A 282 -14.99 -14.98 15.49
N GLY A 283 -14.28 -14.86 14.36
CA GLY A 283 -12.90 -15.27 14.25
C GLY A 283 -11.95 -14.34 15.00
N GLN A 284 -10.89 -14.89 15.59
CA GLN A 284 -9.77 -14.15 16.18
C GLN A 284 -8.47 -14.67 15.58
N VAL A 285 -7.55 -13.75 15.33
CA VAL A 285 -6.24 -14.07 14.75
C VAL A 285 -5.17 -13.47 15.65
N THR A 286 -4.28 -14.31 16.17
CA THR A 286 -3.10 -13.86 16.92
C THR A 286 -1.86 -14.40 16.24
N ALA A 287 -1.03 -13.51 15.71
CA ALA A 287 0.22 -13.86 15.04
C ALA A 287 1.34 -12.90 15.49
N ASP A 288 2.26 -13.41 16.31
CA ASP A 288 3.39 -12.64 16.87
C ASP A 288 2.93 -11.34 17.58
N THR A 289 3.09 -10.20 16.92
CA THR A 289 2.70 -8.88 17.44
C THR A 289 1.33 -8.40 16.92
N LEU A 290 0.70 -9.14 16.00
CA LEU A 290 -0.59 -8.80 15.42
C LEU A 290 -1.71 -9.56 16.13
N LYS A 291 -2.73 -8.85 16.61
CA LYS A 291 -3.94 -9.40 17.18
C LYS A 291 -5.18 -8.78 16.54
N LEU A 292 -6.05 -9.62 15.99
CA LEU A 292 -7.37 -9.26 15.45
C LEU A 292 -8.44 -9.85 16.37
N GLU A 293 -9.28 -8.99 16.94
CA GLU A 293 -10.23 -9.41 17.99
C GLU A 293 -11.57 -9.94 17.44
N GLN A 294 -11.94 -9.60 16.21
CA GLN A 294 -13.16 -10.09 15.55
C GLN A 294 -12.97 -10.15 14.04
N LEU A 295 -13.39 -11.25 13.44
CA LEU A 295 -13.42 -11.49 12.00
C LEU A 295 -14.75 -12.14 11.67
N ALA A 296 -15.55 -11.49 10.82
CA ALA A 296 -16.68 -12.14 10.19
C ALA A 296 -16.55 -12.05 8.67
N VAL A 297 -16.86 -13.14 8.00
CA VAL A 297 -16.77 -13.29 6.55
C VAL A 297 -18.09 -13.84 6.04
N SER A 298 -18.61 -13.28 4.96
CA SER A 298 -19.81 -13.75 4.28
C SER A 298 -19.58 -13.67 2.78
N ILE A 299 -19.47 -14.82 2.11
CA ILE A 299 -19.19 -14.91 0.67
C ILE A 299 -20.27 -15.78 0.02
N PRO A 300 -21.29 -15.16 -0.58
CA PRO A 300 -22.33 -15.84 -1.34
C PRO A 300 -21.91 -16.01 -2.81
N VAL A 301 -21.62 -17.24 -3.20
CA VAL A 301 -21.08 -17.62 -4.52
C VAL A 301 -22.09 -18.44 -5.29
N GLN A 302 -22.29 -18.15 -6.57
CA GLN A 302 -22.90 -19.07 -7.52
C GLN A 302 -21.82 -19.88 -8.20
N ILE A 303 -22.00 -21.19 -8.23
CA ILE A 303 -21.08 -22.14 -8.84
C ILE A 303 -21.76 -22.79 -10.03
N LYS A 304 -21.06 -22.80 -11.16
CA LYS A 304 -21.42 -23.59 -12.32
C LYS A 304 -20.29 -24.59 -12.61
N PHE A 305 -20.64 -25.86 -12.61
CA PHE A 305 -19.71 -26.96 -12.80
C PHE A 305 -20.11 -27.79 -14.03
N ASP A 306 -19.22 -27.84 -15.01
CA ASP A 306 -19.31 -28.68 -16.20
C ASP A 306 -18.15 -29.70 -16.20
N PRO A 307 -18.19 -30.78 -17.00
CA PRO A 307 -17.15 -31.83 -16.99
C PRO A 307 -15.71 -31.34 -17.26
N SER A 308 -15.55 -30.14 -17.83
CA SER A 308 -14.26 -29.57 -18.24
C SER A 308 -13.98 -28.17 -17.65
N SER A 309 -14.93 -27.58 -16.90
CA SER A 309 -14.78 -26.23 -16.36
C SER A 309 -15.56 -26.02 -15.06
N LEU A 310 -14.99 -25.22 -14.17
CA LEU A 310 -15.61 -24.72 -12.94
C LEU A 310 -15.64 -23.20 -13.04
N GLN A 311 -16.82 -22.61 -12.95
CA GLN A 311 -17.04 -21.17 -12.88
C GLN A 311 -17.64 -20.81 -11.53
N MET A 312 -17.11 -19.76 -10.91
CA MET A 312 -17.60 -19.22 -9.64
C MET A 312 -17.75 -17.71 -9.77
N GLU A 313 -18.90 -17.19 -9.36
CA GLU A 313 -19.23 -15.76 -9.41
C GLU A 313 -19.95 -15.35 -8.13
N LEU A 314 -19.85 -14.08 -7.73
CA LEU A 314 -20.58 -13.58 -6.57
C LEU A 314 -22.05 -13.33 -6.92
N ARG A 315 -22.97 -13.76 -6.04
CA ARG A 315 -24.41 -13.45 -6.19
C ARG A 315 -24.74 -12.05 -5.70
N GLU A 316 -24.07 -11.63 -4.65
CA GLU A 316 -24.10 -10.30 -4.05
C GLU A 316 -22.72 -9.97 -3.47
N PRO A 317 -22.41 -8.70 -3.20
CA PRO A 317 -21.10 -8.33 -2.67
C PRO A 317 -20.76 -9.09 -1.39
N GLY A 318 -19.62 -9.77 -1.41
CA GLY A 318 -19.07 -10.45 -0.24
C GLY A 318 -18.66 -9.43 0.82
N ARG A 319 -18.78 -9.78 2.09
CA ARG A 319 -18.40 -8.88 3.20
C ARG A 319 -17.37 -9.52 4.10
N VAL A 320 -16.34 -8.76 4.42
CA VAL A 320 -15.35 -9.08 5.45
C VAL A 320 -15.39 -7.95 6.45
N THR A 321 -15.81 -8.22 7.68
CA THR A 321 -15.82 -7.25 8.77
C THR A 321 -14.75 -7.59 9.78
N LEU A 322 -14.03 -6.56 10.22
CA LEU A 322 -12.91 -6.68 11.14
C LEU A 322 -13.18 -5.86 12.39
N GLY A 323 -12.83 -6.43 13.55
CA GLY A 323 -12.76 -5.72 14.82
C GLY A 323 -11.45 -4.95 14.99
N ALA A 324 -11.10 -4.67 16.24
CA ALA A 324 -9.87 -3.96 16.55
C ALA A 324 -8.62 -4.75 16.08
N ILE A 325 -7.77 -4.07 15.31
CA ILE A 325 -6.46 -4.57 14.89
C ILE A 325 -5.41 -3.95 15.81
N HIS A 326 -4.76 -4.79 16.60
CA HIS A 326 -3.64 -4.40 17.44
C HIS A 326 -2.36 -4.86 16.77
N THR A 327 -1.41 -3.94 16.61
CA THR A 327 -0.06 -4.27 16.18
C THR A 327 0.91 -3.99 17.32
N GLY A 328 1.97 -4.80 17.47
CA GLY A 328 3.05 -4.50 18.42
C GLY A 328 4.02 -3.42 17.90
N TYR A 329 3.66 -2.75 16.82
CA TYR A 329 4.38 -1.63 16.28
C TYR A 329 3.77 -0.31 16.78
N PRO A 330 4.55 0.78 16.80
CA PRO A 330 4.03 2.05 17.30
C PRO A 330 2.99 2.70 16.38
N LEU A 331 2.95 2.31 15.10
CA LEU A 331 1.95 2.74 14.14
C LEU A 331 0.72 1.83 14.22
N GLN A 332 -0.39 2.36 14.72
CA GLN A 332 -1.66 1.64 14.85
C GLN A 332 -2.59 1.95 13.68
N ILE A 333 -3.37 0.94 13.27
CA ILE A 333 -4.46 1.06 12.30
C ILE A 333 -5.76 1.21 13.09
N ARG A 334 -6.46 2.33 12.91
CA ARG A 334 -7.74 2.64 13.55
C ARG A 334 -8.84 2.80 12.49
N ASP A 335 -10.09 2.72 12.94
CA ASP A 335 -11.31 2.96 12.15
C ASP A 335 -11.55 2.01 10.95
N PHE A 336 -10.63 1.08 10.67
CA PHE A 336 -10.78 0.10 9.60
C PHE A 336 -11.80 -0.98 9.98
N GLN A 337 -12.96 -0.94 9.34
CA GLN A 337 -14.08 -1.85 9.63
C GLN A 337 -14.09 -3.12 8.77
N GLY A 338 -13.15 -3.25 7.83
CA GLY A 338 -13.07 -4.37 6.89
C GLY A 338 -13.19 -3.95 5.42
N LEU A 339 -13.73 -4.82 4.58
CA LEU A 339 -13.84 -4.62 3.13
C LEU A 339 -15.09 -5.29 2.53
N SER A 340 -15.54 -4.76 1.40
CA SER A 340 -16.51 -5.40 0.51
C SER A 340 -15.77 -6.07 -0.65
N ILE A 341 -16.28 -7.20 -1.12
CA ILE A 341 -15.84 -7.87 -2.35
C ILE A 341 -16.96 -7.67 -3.37
N ASP A 342 -16.81 -6.68 -4.24
CA ASP A 342 -17.87 -6.28 -5.16
C ASP A 342 -17.93 -7.20 -6.39
N ARG A 343 -16.81 -7.85 -6.72
CA ARG A 343 -16.69 -8.82 -7.81
C ARG A 343 -15.65 -9.88 -7.46
N ALA A 344 -15.94 -11.14 -7.74
CA ALA A 344 -14.98 -12.24 -7.67
C ALA A 344 -15.41 -13.32 -8.65
N ASP A 345 -14.93 -13.20 -9.88
CA ASP A 345 -15.19 -14.14 -10.96
C ASP A 345 -13.97 -15.06 -11.05
N LEU A 346 -14.19 -16.37 -11.00
CA LEU A 346 -13.17 -17.39 -11.15
C LEU A 346 -13.61 -18.38 -12.21
N GLU A 347 -12.78 -18.60 -13.22
CA GLU A 347 -12.98 -19.63 -14.22
C GLU A 347 -11.77 -20.55 -14.24
N LEU A 348 -11.97 -21.79 -13.85
CA LEU A 348 -10.98 -22.86 -13.94
C LEU A 348 -11.42 -23.81 -15.06
N ALA A 349 -10.68 -23.83 -16.17
CA ALA A 349 -10.89 -24.74 -17.27
C ALA A 349 -9.76 -25.76 -17.35
N LYS A 350 -10.08 -26.98 -17.79
CA LYS A 350 -9.09 -28.01 -18.10
C LYS A 350 -9.04 -28.21 -19.61
N ASP A 351 -7.86 -28.05 -20.19
CA ASP A 351 -7.63 -28.25 -21.61
C ASP A 351 -6.66 -29.43 -21.87
N THR A 352 -6.16 -29.53 -23.11
CA THR A 352 -5.20 -30.59 -23.51
C THR A 352 -3.78 -30.37 -22.99
N HIS A 353 -3.45 -29.15 -22.53
CA HIS A 353 -2.13 -28.73 -22.07
C HIS A 353 -2.04 -28.59 -20.53
N GLY A 354 -3.17 -28.53 -19.83
CA GLY A 354 -3.21 -28.46 -18.37
C GLY A 354 -4.46 -27.80 -17.83
N PHE A 355 -4.32 -27.07 -16.73
CA PHE A 355 -5.37 -26.21 -16.20
C PHE A 355 -5.10 -24.76 -16.59
N LYS A 356 -6.18 -24.02 -16.85
CA LYS A 356 -6.16 -22.57 -17.05
C LYS A 356 -7.11 -21.93 -16.05
N LEU A 357 -6.57 -21.06 -15.21
CA LEU A 357 -7.32 -20.26 -14.24
C LEU A 357 -7.39 -18.83 -14.74
N LYS A 358 -8.59 -18.29 -14.91
CA LYS A 358 -8.83 -16.85 -15.11
C LYS A 358 -9.55 -16.29 -13.89
N HIS A 359 -9.18 -15.09 -13.47
CA HIS A 359 -9.88 -14.44 -12.38
C HIS A 359 -10.00 -12.93 -12.55
N THR A 360 -11.10 -12.41 -12.03
CA THR A 360 -11.32 -10.98 -11.86
C THR A 360 -11.88 -10.74 -10.46
N VAL A 361 -11.11 -10.07 -9.61
CA VAL A 361 -11.49 -9.75 -8.24
C VAL A 361 -11.48 -8.25 -8.07
N SER A 362 -12.51 -7.69 -7.45
CA SER A 362 -12.60 -6.28 -7.08
C SER A 362 -13.05 -6.17 -5.63
N ILE A 363 -12.29 -5.44 -4.84
CA ILE A 363 -12.58 -5.18 -3.44
C ILE A 363 -12.66 -3.67 -3.18
N LEU A 364 -13.49 -3.30 -2.22
CA LEU A 364 -13.65 -1.95 -1.73
C LEU A 364 -13.36 -1.94 -0.21
N PRO A 365 -12.12 -1.63 0.19
CA PRO A 365 -11.75 -1.51 1.59
C PRO A 365 -12.42 -0.29 2.25
N ALA A 366 -12.75 -0.42 3.54
CA ALA A 366 -13.19 0.71 4.34
C ALA A 366 -12.05 1.73 4.56
N ASN A 367 -12.43 2.96 4.92
CA ASN A 367 -11.47 3.98 5.34
C ASN A 367 -10.69 3.53 6.57
N LEU A 368 -9.44 3.98 6.67
CA LEU A 368 -8.60 3.71 7.81
C LEU A 368 -7.83 4.96 8.24
N THR A 369 -7.49 5.01 9.52
CA THR A 369 -6.65 6.06 10.11
C THR A 369 -5.34 5.43 10.58
N LEU A 370 -4.21 5.96 10.14
CA LEU A 370 -2.89 5.64 10.68
C LEU A 370 -2.52 6.64 11.77
N GLN A 371 -2.12 6.13 12.94
CA GLN A 371 -1.73 6.96 14.08
C GLN A 371 -0.50 6.37 14.78
N ASP A 372 0.49 7.20 15.08
CA ASP A 372 1.66 6.82 15.90
C ASP A 372 1.36 7.05 17.39
N GLU A 373 1.47 5.99 18.20
CA GLU A 373 1.15 6.01 19.63
C GLU A 373 2.37 6.15 20.55
N ARG A 374 3.58 6.41 20.02
CA ARG A 374 4.74 6.70 20.87
C ARG A 374 4.49 7.95 21.72
N SER A 375 4.72 7.84 23.03
CA SER A 375 4.62 8.96 23.96
C SER A 375 5.51 10.13 23.51
N GLY A 376 4.90 11.29 23.27
CA GLY A 376 5.59 12.48 22.75
C GLY A 376 5.73 12.55 21.22
N SER A 377 5.17 11.60 20.46
CA SER A 377 5.16 11.67 18.99
C SER A 377 4.32 12.83 18.50
N LYS A 378 4.91 13.64 17.61
CA LYS A 378 4.22 14.69 16.85
C LYS A 378 3.73 14.18 15.49
N LEU A 379 3.90 12.88 15.20
CA LEU A 379 3.50 12.33 13.92
C LEU A 379 1.98 12.43 13.78
N PRO A 380 1.47 13.13 12.75
CA PRO A 380 0.07 13.50 12.75
C PRO A 380 -0.77 12.38 12.14
N LYS A 381 -2.06 12.34 12.50
CA LYS A 381 -3.01 11.34 12.00
C LYS A 381 -3.12 11.43 10.48
N VAL A 382 -3.02 10.30 9.80
CA VAL A 382 -3.20 10.19 8.35
C VAL A 382 -4.47 9.41 8.07
N GLN A 383 -5.42 10.02 7.37
CA GLN A 383 -6.64 9.33 6.96
C GLN A 383 -6.45 8.84 5.52
N ILE A 384 -6.74 7.57 5.29
CA ILE A 384 -6.57 6.90 4.01
C ILE A 384 -7.93 6.37 3.59
N HIS A 385 -8.34 6.76 2.39
CA HIS A 385 -9.41 6.15 1.62
C HIS A 385 -8.75 5.28 0.53
N PRO A 386 -8.70 3.95 0.69
CA PRO A 386 -7.95 3.10 -0.24
C PRO A 386 -8.53 3.05 -1.67
N GLY A 387 -9.79 3.46 -1.85
CA GLY A 387 -10.48 3.37 -3.14
C GLY A 387 -10.80 1.92 -3.53
N THR A 388 -11.03 1.67 -4.81
CA THR A 388 -11.28 0.32 -5.33
C THR A 388 -9.97 -0.37 -5.65
N ILE A 389 -9.78 -1.61 -5.19
CA ILE A 389 -8.62 -2.43 -5.53
C ILE A 389 -9.11 -3.59 -6.40
N SER A 390 -8.58 -3.71 -7.61
CA SER A 390 -8.94 -4.76 -8.56
C SER A 390 -7.74 -5.56 -9.00
N LEU A 391 -7.94 -6.87 -9.15
CA LEU A 391 -6.96 -7.83 -9.62
C LEU A 391 -7.58 -8.64 -10.74
N ASN A 392 -7.03 -8.52 -11.94
CA ASN A 392 -7.46 -9.27 -13.11
C ASN A 392 -6.27 -10.05 -13.66
N GLY A 393 -6.45 -11.33 -13.97
CA GLY A 393 -5.34 -12.11 -14.52
C GLY A 393 -5.67 -13.55 -14.86
N GLU A 394 -4.65 -14.23 -15.35
CA GLU A 394 -4.71 -15.63 -15.70
C GLU A 394 -3.43 -16.38 -15.31
N LEU A 395 -3.59 -17.67 -15.03
CA LEU A 395 -2.54 -18.62 -14.70
C LEU A 395 -2.76 -19.90 -15.52
N GLU A 396 -1.77 -20.28 -16.30
CA GLU A 396 -1.75 -21.55 -17.05
C GLU A 396 -0.72 -22.49 -16.44
N ALA A 397 -0.93 -23.80 -16.61
CA ALA A 397 0.05 -24.81 -16.22
C ALA A 397 1.41 -24.52 -16.90
N ASP A 398 2.49 -24.57 -16.12
CA ASP A 398 3.88 -24.33 -16.55
C ASP A 398 4.19 -22.90 -17.07
N GLU A 399 3.25 -21.96 -16.94
CA GLU A 399 3.47 -20.53 -17.23
C GLU A 399 3.55 -19.68 -15.96
N LYS A 400 4.13 -18.48 -16.08
CA LYS A 400 4.06 -17.46 -15.02
C LYS A 400 2.69 -16.80 -15.01
N TYR A 401 2.20 -16.45 -13.82
CA TYR A 401 0.99 -15.65 -13.66
C TYR A 401 1.09 -14.34 -14.46
N ARG A 402 0.04 -14.00 -15.22
CA ARG A 402 -0.09 -12.74 -15.95
C ARG A 402 -1.31 -11.98 -15.49
N GLY A 403 -1.21 -10.67 -15.30
CA GLY A 403 -2.37 -9.88 -14.92
C GLY A 403 -2.07 -8.43 -14.55
N THR A 404 -3.10 -7.75 -14.09
CA THR A 404 -3.08 -6.34 -13.72
C THR A 404 -3.66 -6.18 -12.31
N LEU A 405 -2.93 -5.48 -11.45
CA LEU A 405 -3.40 -5.01 -10.15
C LEU A 405 -3.62 -3.50 -10.24
N ALA A 406 -4.84 -3.03 -10.04
CA ALA A 406 -5.18 -1.61 -10.12
C ALA A 406 -5.83 -1.11 -8.82
N ILE A 407 -5.47 0.12 -8.44
CA ILE A 407 -6.10 0.90 -7.39
C ILE A 407 -6.70 2.13 -8.07
N SER A 408 -7.98 2.42 -7.82
CA SER A 408 -8.66 3.61 -8.35
C SER A 408 -9.35 4.39 -7.24
N ASP A 409 -9.49 5.70 -7.45
CA ASP A 409 -10.24 6.61 -6.58
C ASP A 409 -9.72 6.66 -5.14
N ALA A 410 -8.43 6.35 -4.94
CA ALA A 410 -7.82 6.44 -3.63
C ALA A 410 -7.62 7.92 -3.24
N ALA A 411 -7.67 8.18 -1.93
CA ALA A 411 -7.39 9.50 -1.37
C ALA A 411 -6.63 9.39 -0.05
N VAL A 412 -5.76 10.36 0.19
CA VAL A 412 -4.99 10.48 1.41
C VAL A 412 -5.12 11.90 1.93
N HIS A 413 -5.60 12.03 3.15
CA HIS A 413 -5.56 13.29 3.89
C HIS A 413 -4.30 13.27 4.75
N LEU A 414 -3.34 14.06 4.30
CA LEU A 414 -2.09 14.28 5.00
C LEU A 414 -2.28 15.31 6.12
N PRO A 415 -1.35 15.35 7.07
CA PRO A 415 -1.27 16.44 8.03
C PRO A 415 -1.11 17.80 7.35
N SER A 416 -1.27 18.88 8.13
CA SER A 416 -1.12 20.25 7.62
C SER A 416 -2.13 20.59 6.52
N GLN A 417 -3.34 20.02 6.58
CA GLN A 417 -4.43 20.33 5.64
C GLN A 417 -4.09 20.02 4.18
N VAL A 418 -3.17 19.09 3.90
CA VAL A 418 -2.88 18.67 2.52
C VAL A 418 -3.72 17.45 2.17
N GLN A 419 -4.41 17.45 1.04
CA GLN A 419 -5.17 16.31 0.55
C GLN A 419 -4.71 15.93 -0.86
N ALA A 420 -4.44 14.65 -1.05
CA ALA A 420 -4.29 14.01 -2.35
C ALA A 420 -5.55 13.16 -2.62
N SER A 421 -6.21 13.39 -3.74
CA SER A 421 -7.40 12.64 -4.17
C SER A 421 -7.30 12.23 -5.62
N ASP A 422 -8.23 11.37 -6.05
CA ASP A 422 -8.26 10.81 -7.39
C ASP A 422 -6.93 10.08 -7.71
N ILE A 423 -6.40 9.36 -6.70
CA ILE A 423 -5.17 8.61 -6.82
C ILE A 423 -5.51 7.30 -7.54
N SER A 424 -4.75 7.02 -8.58
CA SER A 424 -4.83 5.75 -9.32
C SER A 424 -3.45 5.15 -9.50
N VAL A 425 -3.38 3.82 -9.45
CA VAL A 425 -2.16 3.04 -9.67
C VAL A 425 -2.56 1.80 -10.46
N VAL A 426 -1.80 1.47 -11.50
CA VAL A 426 -1.95 0.24 -12.27
C VAL A 426 -0.59 -0.45 -12.30
N LEU A 427 -0.54 -1.72 -11.92
CA LEU A 427 0.65 -2.56 -11.92
C LEU A 427 0.44 -3.71 -12.90
N HIS A 428 1.35 -3.85 -13.86
CA HIS A 428 1.36 -4.94 -14.84
C HIS A 428 2.28 -6.05 -14.35
N LEU A 429 1.74 -7.27 -14.24
CA LEU A 429 2.44 -8.45 -13.70
C LEU A 429 2.71 -9.43 -14.83
N ASN A 430 3.99 -9.56 -15.21
CA ASN A 430 4.47 -10.42 -16.32
C ASN A 430 3.71 -10.21 -17.65
N ASP A 431 3.18 -9.02 -17.86
CA ASP A 431 2.61 -8.62 -19.15
C ASP A 431 3.77 -8.43 -20.14
N GLN A 432 3.73 -9.11 -21.28
CA GLN A 432 4.84 -9.14 -22.25
C GLN A 432 4.64 -8.13 -23.38
N GLU A 433 3.47 -7.49 -23.48
CA GLU A 433 3.15 -6.55 -24.57
C GLU A 433 3.60 -5.11 -24.28
N ASP A 434 3.81 -4.74 -23.01
CA ASP A 434 4.22 -3.39 -22.61
C ASP A 434 5.46 -3.43 -21.70
N ASP A 435 6.46 -2.61 -22.01
CA ASP A 435 7.63 -2.39 -21.13
C ASP A 435 7.19 -1.65 -19.84
N GLU A 436 5.94 -1.17 -19.78
CA GLU A 436 5.32 -0.49 -18.65
C GLU A 436 4.99 -1.45 -17.50
N VAL A 437 5.72 -1.32 -16.39
CA VAL A 437 5.55 -2.10 -15.16
C VAL A 437 4.48 -1.49 -14.28
N ALA A 438 4.39 -0.16 -14.27
CA ALA A 438 3.42 0.56 -13.47
C ALA A 438 3.04 1.90 -14.10
N SER A 439 1.80 2.32 -13.95
CA SER A 439 1.37 3.71 -14.13
C SER A 439 0.65 4.20 -12.88
N PHE A 440 0.73 5.50 -12.62
CA PHE A 440 0.10 6.11 -11.47
C PHE A 440 -0.24 7.56 -11.72
N ALA A 441 -1.29 8.05 -11.05
CA ALA A 441 -1.69 9.43 -11.10
C ALA A 441 -2.19 9.91 -9.73
N ILE A 442 -2.02 11.20 -9.48
CA ILE A 442 -2.67 11.96 -8.42
C ILE A 442 -3.50 13.02 -9.13
N GLY A 443 -4.79 12.79 -9.29
CA GLY A 443 -5.66 13.72 -10.04
C GLY A 443 -5.79 15.08 -9.38
N ARG A 444 -5.68 15.15 -8.04
CA ARG A 444 -5.68 16.43 -7.32
C ARG A 444 -4.86 16.39 -6.05
N LEU A 445 -3.92 17.32 -5.93
CA LEU A 445 -3.16 17.64 -4.72
C LEU A 445 -3.44 19.09 -4.35
N HIS A 446 -3.99 19.33 -3.16
CA HIS A 446 -4.36 20.69 -2.73
C HIS A 446 -4.14 20.92 -1.24
N HIS A 447 -3.90 22.17 -0.88
CA HIS A 447 -3.85 22.64 0.50
C HIS A 447 -5.22 23.20 0.89
N LEU A 448 -5.92 22.51 1.79
CA LEU A 448 -7.28 22.81 2.27
C LEU A 448 -7.35 24.01 3.23
N ALA A 449 -6.22 24.64 3.57
CA ALA A 449 -6.22 25.83 4.43
C ALA A 449 -6.90 27.02 3.74
N PRO A 450 -7.46 27.98 4.52
CA PRO A 450 -8.05 29.20 3.96
C PRO A 450 -7.08 30.00 3.09
N GLU A 451 -5.79 29.98 3.46
CA GLU A 451 -4.69 30.52 2.68
C GLU A 451 -3.84 29.34 2.15
N PRO A 452 -4.11 28.85 0.93
CA PRO A 452 -3.39 27.73 0.35
C PRO A 452 -1.91 28.11 0.10
N LEU A 453 -0.97 27.20 0.41
CA LEU A 453 0.47 27.45 0.18
C LEU A 453 0.85 27.28 -1.30
N PHE A 454 0.07 26.50 -2.04
CA PHE A 454 0.25 26.21 -3.46
C PHE A 454 -1.13 26.03 -4.12
N ALA A 455 -1.22 26.34 -5.41
CA ALA A 455 -2.42 26.10 -6.21
C ALA A 455 -2.65 24.59 -6.40
N ALA A 456 -3.90 24.17 -6.64
CA ALA A 456 -4.19 22.75 -6.84
C ALA A 456 -3.40 22.17 -8.03
N MET A 457 -2.75 21.04 -7.80
CA MET A 457 -1.89 20.38 -8.79
C MET A 457 -2.39 18.98 -9.14
N SER A 458 -2.02 18.49 -10.32
CA SER A 458 -2.19 17.09 -10.73
C SER A 458 -0.87 16.51 -11.18
N PHE A 459 -0.66 15.22 -10.93
CA PHE A 459 0.55 14.51 -11.33
C PHE A 459 0.23 13.18 -11.98
N THR A 460 1.06 12.78 -12.94
CA THR A 460 1.02 11.47 -13.59
C THR A 460 2.43 10.92 -13.71
N GLY A 461 2.56 9.60 -13.73
CA GLY A 461 3.84 8.96 -13.92
C GLY A 461 3.72 7.50 -14.33
N ALA A 462 4.82 6.97 -14.81
CA ALA A 462 4.97 5.58 -15.20
C ALA A 462 6.37 5.05 -14.85
N ILE A 463 6.43 3.75 -14.60
CA ILE A 463 7.65 2.99 -14.38
C ILE A 463 7.73 1.93 -15.47
N ARG A 464 8.87 1.87 -16.15
CA ARG A 464 9.13 0.92 -17.25
C ARG A 464 10.35 0.07 -16.95
N ASP A 465 10.35 -1.20 -17.31
CA ASP A 465 11.59 -1.98 -17.37
C ASP A 465 12.24 -1.73 -18.73
N ILE A 466 13.44 -1.16 -18.72
CA ILE A 466 14.20 -0.83 -19.92
C ILE A 466 15.38 -1.79 -20.13
N ALA A 467 15.46 -2.88 -19.34
CA ALA A 467 16.46 -3.91 -19.53
C ALA A 467 16.22 -4.72 -20.81
N LYS A 468 17.30 -5.18 -21.44
CA LYS A 468 17.18 -6.13 -22.55
C LYS A 468 16.82 -7.51 -22.00
N SER A 469 16.10 -8.31 -22.81
CA SER A 469 15.79 -9.69 -22.46
C SER A 469 17.06 -10.47 -22.06
N GLY A 470 17.05 -11.02 -20.84
CA GLY A 470 18.17 -11.77 -20.25
C GLY A 470 19.18 -10.94 -19.44
N GLU A 471 19.05 -9.61 -19.42
CA GLU A 471 19.85 -8.73 -18.55
C GLU A 471 19.12 -8.44 -17.21
N PRO A 472 19.84 -8.02 -16.16
CA PRO A 472 19.21 -7.59 -14.90
C PRO A 472 18.28 -6.40 -15.11
N ALA A 473 17.14 -6.39 -14.41
CA ALA A 473 16.12 -5.36 -14.53
C ALA A 473 16.66 -3.94 -14.24
N VAL A 474 16.30 -3.00 -15.11
CA VAL A 474 16.63 -1.58 -14.98
C VAL A 474 15.34 -0.80 -15.14
N TYR A 475 14.86 -0.21 -14.05
CA TYR A 475 13.60 0.52 -14.06
C TYR A 475 13.83 1.98 -14.41
N SER A 476 13.04 2.51 -15.34
CA SER A 476 12.94 3.92 -15.66
C SER A 476 11.67 4.51 -15.09
N LEU A 477 11.78 5.62 -14.35
CA LEU A 477 10.68 6.40 -13.81
C LEU A 477 10.54 7.67 -14.66
N ALA A 478 9.32 7.97 -15.09
CA ALA A 478 8.93 9.28 -15.63
C ALA A 478 7.70 9.77 -14.87
N PHE A 479 7.75 11.02 -14.40
CA PHE A 479 6.69 11.66 -13.64
C PHE A 479 6.60 13.13 -14.03
N SER A 480 5.39 13.64 -14.22
CA SER A 480 5.16 15.05 -14.56
C SER A 480 3.87 15.56 -13.95
N GLY A 481 3.81 16.86 -13.72
CA GLY A 481 2.60 17.51 -13.28
C GLY A 481 2.77 19.01 -13.09
N GLY A 482 1.71 19.62 -12.58
CA GLY A 482 1.65 21.06 -12.38
C GLY A 482 0.22 21.50 -12.09
N VAL A 483 -0.09 22.75 -12.46
CA VAL A 483 -1.44 23.33 -12.33
C VAL A 483 -2.24 23.06 -13.61
N PRO A 484 -3.59 23.16 -13.58
CA PRO A 484 -4.40 22.97 -14.78
C PRO A 484 -3.93 23.80 -15.97
N GLY A 485 -3.60 23.13 -17.08
CA GLY A 485 -3.11 23.76 -18.31
C GLY A 485 -1.61 24.05 -18.37
N LEU A 486 -0.84 23.72 -17.31
CA LEU A 486 0.60 23.93 -17.27
C LEU A 486 1.34 22.84 -16.47
N ASP A 487 1.91 21.88 -17.19
CA ASP A 487 2.83 20.88 -16.63
C ASP A 487 4.24 21.46 -16.52
N TYR A 488 4.59 21.94 -15.33
CA TYR A 488 5.88 22.58 -15.11
C TYR A 488 6.89 21.74 -14.31
N PHE A 489 6.44 20.72 -13.58
CA PHE A 489 7.31 19.82 -12.84
C PHE A 489 7.54 18.53 -13.62
N LYS A 490 8.80 18.11 -13.74
CA LYS A 490 9.20 16.84 -14.34
C LYS A 490 10.21 16.14 -13.45
N LEU A 491 10.02 14.85 -13.24
CA LEU A 491 10.92 13.98 -12.50
C LEU A 491 11.20 12.74 -13.35
N THR A 492 12.47 12.44 -13.56
CA THR A 492 12.91 11.27 -14.32
C THR A 492 13.98 10.53 -13.52
N GLY A 493 14.00 9.21 -13.60
CA GLY A 493 15.00 8.44 -12.88
C GLY A 493 15.24 7.08 -13.50
N ASN A 494 16.39 6.50 -13.21
CA ASN A 494 16.70 5.12 -13.56
C ASN A 494 17.26 4.41 -12.33
N TYR A 495 16.89 3.15 -12.13
CA TYR A 495 17.32 2.32 -11.00
C TYR A 495 17.68 0.92 -11.47
N ALA A 496 18.94 0.52 -11.28
CA ALA A 496 19.43 -0.82 -11.57
C ALA A 496 19.35 -1.68 -10.30
N ALA A 497 18.44 -2.67 -10.30
CA ALA A 497 18.08 -3.41 -9.09
C ALA A 497 19.24 -4.28 -8.54
N ASP A 498 20.10 -4.79 -9.42
CA ASP A 498 21.23 -5.66 -9.09
C ASP A 498 22.34 -4.94 -8.31
N THR A 499 22.76 -3.78 -8.81
CA THR A 499 23.82 -2.94 -8.27
C THR A 499 23.31 -1.99 -7.20
N GLY A 500 22.00 -1.78 -7.12
CA GLY A 500 21.37 -0.76 -6.27
C GLY A 500 21.71 0.67 -6.68
N LYS A 501 22.24 0.86 -7.90
CA LYS A 501 22.61 2.18 -8.42
C LYS A 501 21.39 2.87 -8.98
N GLY A 502 21.17 4.11 -8.55
CA GLY A 502 20.10 4.93 -9.09
C GLY A 502 20.53 6.33 -9.46
N LYS A 503 19.77 6.93 -10.36
CA LYS A 503 19.87 8.34 -10.75
C LYS A 503 18.48 8.93 -10.78
N LEU A 504 18.34 10.15 -10.27
CA LEU A 504 17.09 10.92 -10.31
C LEU A 504 17.42 12.32 -10.80
N LYS A 505 16.56 12.86 -11.65
CA LYS A 505 16.61 14.22 -12.19
C LYS A 505 15.23 14.84 -11.98
N ALA A 506 15.17 15.95 -11.26
CA ALA A 506 13.98 16.79 -11.15
C ALA A 506 14.19 18.09 -11.92
N GLU A 507 13.14 18.63 -12.53
CA GLU A 507 13.19 19.84 -13.33
C GLU A 507 11.90 20.63 -13.16
N ILE A 508 12.03 21.94 -12.94
CA ILE A 508 10.98 22.92 -13.21
C ILE A 508 11.29 23.45 -14.60
N VAL A 509 10.42 23.14 -15.57
CA VAL A 509 10.58 23.62 -16.95
C VAL A 509 10.61 25.16 -16.93
N PRO A 510 11.27 25.81 -17.91
CA PRO A 510 11.35 27.27 -17.94
C PRO A 510 9.96 27.94 -17.91
N LEU A 511 9.63 28.53 -16.76
CA LEU A 511 8.41 29.31 -16.55
C LEU A 511 8.69 30.74 -16.97
N SER A 512 7.80 31.31 -17.79
CA SER A 512 7.88 32.71 -18.20
C SER A 512 6.69 33.46 -17.60
N PHE A 513 6.96 34.47 -16.80
CA PHE A 513 5.96 35.36 -16.24
C PHE A 513 5.81 36.59 -17.11
N LEU A 514 4.56 37.01 -17.32
CA LEU A 514 4.21 38.23 -18.04
C LEU A 514 2.91 38.80 -17.43
N PRO A 515 2.79 40.14 -17.26
CA PRO A 515 1.55 40.76 -16.78
C PRO A 515 0.35 40.33 -17.64
N GLY A 516 -0.72 39.87 -16.99
CA GLY A 516 -1.93 39.37 -17.65
C GLY A 516 -1.82 37.93 -18.21
N ALA A 517 -0.69 37.25 -18.03
CA ALA A 517 -0.52 35.82 -18.28
C ALA A 517 -0.17 35.11 -16.96
N LEU A 518 0.59 34.00 -17.01
CA LEU A 518 1.06 33.31 -15.82
C LEU A 518 1.76 34.30 -14.86
N GLN A 519 1.35 34.30 -13.61
CA GLN A 519 1.94 35.04 -12.50
C GLN A 519 2.37 34.08 -11.37
N PRO A 520 3.36 34.43 -10.53
CA PRO A 520 3.76 33.58 -9.41
C PRO A 520 2.61 33.21 -8.46
N GLY A 521 1.65 34.12 -8.28
CA GLY A 521 0.44 33.90 -7.48
C GLY A 521 -0.45 32.76 -7.98
N ASP A 522 -0.40 32.42 -9.29
CA ASP A 522 -1.15 31.32 -9.88
C ASP A 522 -0.59 29.95 -9.48
N LEU A 523 0.68 29.90 -9.06
CA LEU A 523 1.37 28.68 -8.62
C LEU A 523 1.46 28.63 -7.09
N LEU A 524 1.80 29.76 -6.48
CA LEU A 524 2.01 29.95 -5.05
C LEU A 524 1.15 31.12 -4.58
N PRO A 525 -0.08 30.88 -4.08
CA PRO A 525 -1.00 31.92 -3.63
C PRO A 525 -0.41 32.93 -2.62
N PRO A 526 0.54 32.57 -1.73
CA PRO A 526 1.21 33.57 -0.88
C PRO A 526 1.97 34.65 -1.65
N LEU A 527 2.26 34.44 -2.94
CA LEU A 527 2.93 35.39 -3.82
C LEU A 527 1.94 36.25 -4.64
N ALA A 528 0.62 36.16 -4.39
CA ALA A 528 -0.39 36.93 -5.12
C ALA A 528 -0.31 38.45 -4.91
N GLU A 529 0.37 38.91 -3.86
CA GLU A 529 0.65 40.35 -3.64
C GLU A 529 1.65 40.95 -4.64
N LEU A 530 2.42 40.10 -5.33
CA LEU A 530 3.35 40.53 -6.36
C LEU A 530 2.59 40.91 -7.63
N GLN A 531 2.77 42.14 -8.08
CA GLN A 531 2.11 42.70 -9.25
C GLN A 531 3.09 42.89 -10.40
N ASP A 532 2.57 42.87 -11.63
CA ASP A 532 3.31 43.09 -12.87
C ASP A 532 4.58 42.23 -12.99
N VAL A 533 4.51 40.97 -12.54
CA VAL A 533 5.67 40.09 -12.56
C VAL A 533 6.00 39.71 -13.99
N SER A 534 7.24 39.99 -14.39
CA SER A 534 7.82 39.58 -15.67
C SER A 534 9.18 38.94 -15.45
N GLY A 535 9.56 37.99 -16.31
CA GLY A 535 10.87 37.32 -16.23
C GLY A 535 10.75 35.81 -16.42
N LYS A 536 11.86 35.10 -16.22
CA LYS A 536 11.91 33.64 -16.37
C LYS A 536 12.51 32.97 -15.14
N ILE A 537 11.94 31.83 -14.76
CA ILE A 537 12.51 30.97 -13.73
C ILE A 537 12.66 29.54 -14.24
N ASN A 538 13.73 28.87 -13.86
CA ASN A 538 13.87 27.43 -14.03
C ASN A 538 14.62 26.84 -12.83
N ALA A 539 14.48 25.54 -12.63
CA ALA A 539 15.21 24.82 -11.62
C ALA A 539 15.51 23.41 -12.09
N TYR A 540 16.65 22.89 -11.68
CA TYR A 540 17.10 21.55 -12.02
C TYR A 540 17.76 20.93 -10.79
N ALA A 541 17.50 19.66 -10.52
CA ALA A 541 18.18 18.90 -9.49
C ALA A 541 18.56 17.52 -9.98
N LYS A 542 19.72 17.02 -9.55
CA LYS A 542 20.21 15.67 -9.84
C LYS A 542 20.65 14.98 -8.56
N LEU A 543 20.34 13.70 -8.45
CA LEU A 543 20.74 12.82 -7.35
C LEU A 543 21.25 11.51 -7.92
N ARG A 544 22.35 11.00 -7.36
CA ARG A 544 22.89 9.67 -7.67
C ARG A 544 23.21 8.94 -6.39
N TRP A 545 22.80 7.68 -6.31
CA TRP A 545 23.03 6.84 -5.14
C TRP A 545 23.46 5.44 -5.55
N ASP A 546 23.98 4.71 -4.57
CA ASP A 546 24.20 3.27 -4.60
C ASP A 546 23.88 2.67 -3.22
N LYS A 547 24.27 1.41 -2.99
CA LYS A 547 24.04 0.70 -1.72
C LYS A 547 24.70 1.36 -0.50
N ASN A 548 25.68 2.24 -0.70
CA ASN A 548 26.36 2.95 0.39
C ASN A 548 25.72 4.33 0.68
N GLY A 549 24.63 4.67 -0.01
CA GLY A 549 23.91 5.94 0.14
C GLY A 549 24.12 6.88 -1.05
N VAL A 550 23.91 8.17 -0.82
CA VAL A 550 24.01 9.20 -1.87
C VAL A 550 25.48 9.47 -2.20
N GLN A 551 25.83 9.27 -3.47
CA GLN A 551 27.19 9.44 -3.99
C GLN A 551 27.42 10.85 -4.54
N SER A 552 26.40 11.46 -5.15
CA SER A 552 26.47 12.84 -5.60
C SER A 552 25.06 13.45 -5.63
N SER A 553 24.95 14.70 -5.24
CA SER A 553 23.73 15.49 -5.40
C SER A 553 24.10 16.87 -5.92
N GLY A 554 23.22 17.54 -6.64
CA GLY A 554 23.46 18.91 -7.08
C GLY A 554 22.21 19.52 -7.64
N ALA A 555 22.15 20.84 -7.66
CA ALA A 555 21.01 21.57 -8.20
C ALA A 555 21.45 22.88 -8.83
N GLU A 556 20.63 23.36 -9.74
CA GLU A 556 20.78 24.63 -10.42
C GLU A 556 19.44 25.36 -10.34
N PHE A 557 19.48 26.63 -9.99
CA PHE A 557 18.33 27.51 -9.96
C PHE A 557 18.68 28.81 -10.66
N GLU A 558 17.85 29.19 -11.63
CA GLU A 558 18.07 30.37 -12.45
C GLU A 558 16.83 31.26 -12.40
N ILE A 559 17.04 32.54 -12.09
CA ILE A 559 16.08 33.61 -12.33
C ILE A 559 16.72 34.53 -13.36
N ARG A 560 15.99 34.85 -14.43
CA ARG A 560 16.41 35.79 -15.46
C ARG A 560 15.42 36.93 -15.63
N ASP A 561 15.96 38.14 -15.69
CA ASP A 561 15.24 39.38 -15.99
C ASP A 561 13.95 39.56 -15.16
N LEU A 562 13.96 39.13 -13.90
CA LEU A 562 12.77 39.20 -13.06
C LEU A 562 12.51 40.65 -12.64
N SER A 563 11.35 41.18 -13.02
CA SER A 563 10.86 42.49 -12.60
C SER A 563 9.50 42.35 -11.94
N LEU A 564 9.26 43.08 -10.87
CA LEU A 564 8.01 43.02 -10.09
C LEU A 564 7.72 44.34 -9.37
N THR A 565 6.47 44.51 -8.97
CA THR A 565 6.02 45.58 -8.07
C THR A 565 5.33 44.98 -6.85
N ARG A 566 5.59 45.51 -5.66
CA ARG A 566 4.86 45.20 -4.43
C ARG A 566 4.68 46.48 -3.62
N GLU A 567 3.43 46.91 -3.44
CA GLU A 567 3.10 48.20 -2.81
C GLU A 567 3.86 49.40 -3.42
N THR A 568 4.87 49.93 -2.72
CA THR A 568 5.72 51.03 -3.18
C THR A 568 7.08 50.57 -3.71
N LEU A 569 7.42 49.29 -3.55
CA LEU A 569 8.66 48.69 -4.01
C LEU A 569 8.54 48.29 -5.48
N LYS A 570 9.48 48.77 -6.31
CA LYS A 570 9.69 48.31 -7.68
C LYS A 570 11.06 47.67 -7.81
N LEU A 571 11.09 46.45 -8.32
CA LEU A 571 12.32 45.71 -8.61
C LEU A 571 12.40 45.49 -10.11
N SER A 572 13.57 45.75 -10.69
CA SER A 572 13.81 45.59 -12.12
C SER A 572 15.07 44.77 -12.40
N ASP A 573 14.91 43.78 -13.28
CA ASP A 573 15.95 42.92 -13.84
C ASP A 573 16.80 42.20 -12.77
N LEU A 574 16.13 41.51 -11.85
CA LEU A 574 16.75 40.55 -10.94
C LEU A 574 17.20 39.33 -11.74
N ASN A 575 18.49 39.05 -11.67
CA ASN A 575 19.11 37.85 -12.21
C ASN A 575 19.81 37.09 -11.09
N VAL A 576 19.51 35.80 -10.96
CA VAL A 576 20.06 34.91 -9.94
C VAL A 576 20.55 33.64 -10.62
N LEU A 577 21.78 33.26 -10.32
CA LEU A 577 22.32 31.94 -10.67
C LEU A 577 22.84 31.27 -9.41
N LEU A 578 22.20 30.17 -9.03
CA LEU A 578 22.60 29.35 -7.89
C LEU A 578 22.92 27.92 -8.35
N ASN A 579 24.18 27.53 -8.24
CA ASN A 579 24.65 26.18 -8.49
C ASN A 579 25.08 25.51 -7.18
N LEU A 580 24.29 24.54 -6.72
CA LEU A 580 24.60 23.67 -5.59
C LEU A 580 25.43 22.47 -6.06
N ASP A 581 26.63 22.31 -5.52
CA ASP A 581 27.49 21.15 -5.74
C ASP A 581 27.16 19.99 -4.79
N ASN A 582 26.39 20.25 -3.73
CA ASN A 582 25.77 19.25 -2.87
C ASN A 582 24.40 19.75 -2.39
N LEU A 583 23.32 19.15 -2.89
CA LEU A 583 21.95 19.49 -2.51
C LEU A 583 21.63 19.07 -1.07
N ILE A 584 22.20 17.95 -0.61
CA ILE A 584 21.93 17.41 0.72
C ILE A 584 22.56 18.28 1.79
N ALA A 585 23.85 18.61 1.66
CA ALA A 585 24.56 19.52 2.57
C ALA A 585 24.23 21.00 2.34
N LEU A 586 23.50 21.30 1.27
CA LEU A 586 23.19 22.64 0.79
C LEU A 586 24.47 23.48 0.66
N SER A 587 25.44 23.02 -0.15
CA SER A 587 26.66 23.78 -0.46
C SER A 587 26.66 24.26 -1.91
N SER A 588 27.39 25.35 -2.17
CA SER A 588 27.63 25.86 -3.53
C SER A 588 29.10 26.15 -3.81
N ALA A 589 29.43 26.23 -5.10
CA ALA A 589 30.72 26.75 -5.53
C ALA A 589 30.87 28.24 -5.18
N ARG A 590 32.11 28.72 -5.06
CA ARG A 590 32.39 30.14 -4.80
C ARG A 590 31.94 31.04 -5.96
N HIS A 591 31.59 32.29 -5.62
CA HIS A 591 31.20 33.34 -6.56
C HIS A 591 29.88 33.10 -7.32
N GLN A 592 28.86 32.58 -6.62
CA GLN A 592 27.48 32.68 -7.10
C GLN A 592 27.08 34.16 -7.15
N SER A 593 26.24 34.56 -8.12
CA SER A 593 25.93 35.97 -8.34
C SER A 593 24.43 36.24 -8.29
N ILE A 594 24.05 37.30 -7.58
CA ILE A 594 22.76 37.98 -7.71
C ILE A 594 23.06 39.37 -8.29
N THR A 595 22.34 39.75 -9.34
CA THR A 595 22.40 41.12 -9.88
C THR A 595 21.00 41.68 -9.99
N ILE A 596 20.86 42.97 -9.70
CA ILE A 596 19.58 43.69 -9.84
C ILE A 596 19.91 45.04 -10.46
N ARG A 597 19.27 45.37 -11.58
CA ARG A 597 19.53 46.67 -12.22
C ARG A 597 19.06 47.81 -11.33
N ARG A 598 17.85 47.71 -10.79
CA ARG A 598 17.26 48.77 -9.96
C ARG A 598 16.28 48.23 -8.92
N ILE A 599 16.38 48.76 -7.71
CA ILE A 599 15.39 48.63 -6.64
C ILE A 599 14.95 50.04 -6.28
N ASP A 600 13.65 50.30 -6.31
CA ASP A 600 13.11 51.62 -6.00
C ASP A 600 12.02 51.52 -4.95
N SER A 601 12.26 52.11 -3.78
CA SER A 601 11.31 52.26 -2.69
C SER A 601 11.24 53.72 -2.20
N GLY A 602 11.49 54.66 -3.11
CA GLY A 602 11.61 56.10 -2.83
C GLY A 602 13.04 56.63 -2.91
N ILE A 603 14.05 55.79 -2.63
CA ILE A 603 15.46 56.05 -2.94
C ILE A 603 15.92 54.94 -3.90
N PRO A 604 16.28 55.26 -5.16
CA PRO A 604 16.67 54.24 -6.12
C PRO A 604 18.07 53.70 -5.77
N LEU A 605 18.15 52.39 -5.64
CA LEU A 605 19.38 51.62 -5.58
C LEU A 605 19.61 51.04 -6.97
N GLU A 606 20.78 51.27 -7.55
CA GLU A 606 21.11 50.83 -8.90
C GLU A 606 22.31 49.89 -8.90
N ASN A 607 22.42 49.03 -9.93
CA ASN A 607 23.57 48.17 -10.17
C ASN A 607 23.94 47.31 -8.95
N VAL A 608 22.95 46.69 -8.31
CA VAL A 608 23.16 45.81 -7.16
C VAL A 608 23.89 44.56 -7.66
N LEU A 609 25.02 44.25 -7.03
CA LEU A 609 25.82 43.05 -7.30
C LEU A 609 26.14 42.38 -5.97
N ILE A 610 25.75 41.11 -5.84
CA ILE A 610 26.08 40.28 -4.68
C ILE A 610 26.80 39.02 -5.19
N SER A 611 28.05 38.83 -4.79
CA SER A 611 28.79 37.58 -4.89
C SER A 611 28.69 36.84 -3.56
N TYR A 612 28.25 35.59 -3.59
CA TYR A 612 28.12 34.75 -2.40
C TYR A 612 28.52 33.29 -2.65
N HIS A 613 28.56 32.51 -1.57
CA HIS A 613 28.49 31.04 -1.62
C HIS A 613 27.86 30.50 -0.35
N ILE A 614 27.39 29.27 -0.42
CA ILE A 614 26.77 28.57 0.71
C ILE A 614 27.76 27.52 1.21
N GLU A 615 28.11 27.61 2.47
CA GLU A 615 28.94 26.65 3.16
C GLU A 615 28.06 25.54 3.72
N GLY A 616 28.35 24.29 3.35
CA GLY A 616 27.59 23.10 3.76
C GLY A 616 27.83 22.67 5.22
N THR A 617 27.85 23.62 6.14
CA THR A 617 27.84 23.37 7.60
C THR A 617 26.44 22.94 8.05
N THR A 618 26.26 22.65 9.33
CA THR A 618 24.95 22.31 9.90
C THR A 618 24.67 23.20 11.11
N PRO A 619 23.82 24.24 10.99
CA PRO A 619 23.09 24.67 9.78
C PRO A 619 24.01 25.24 8.68
N PRO A 620 23.58 25.28 7.41
CA PRO A 620 24.34 25.91 6.32
C PRO A 620 24.56 27.41 6.58
N ARG A 621 25.72 27.94 6.18
CA ARG A 621 26.06 29.37 6.34
C ARG A 621 26.15 30.05 4.98
N LEU A 622 25.75 31.33 4.92
CA LEU A 622 25.82 32.14 3.71
C LEU A 622 27.02 33.10 3.82
N ALA A 623 28.05 32.86 3.02
CA ALA A 623 29.26 33.69 3.00
C ALA A 623 29.23 34.65 1.79
N ILE A 624 29.03 35.93 2.08
CA ILE A 624 28.97 37.02 1.11
C ILE A 624 30.39 37.54 0.89
N GLN A 625 30.96 37.30 -0.30
CA GLN A 625 32.32 37.78 -0.60
C GLN A 625 32.33 39.23 -1.12
N LYS A 626 31.23 39.67 -1.73
CA LYS A 626 31.08 41.04 -2.24
C LYS A 626 29.60 41.38 -2.29
N ALA A 627 29.18 42.50 -1.73
CA ALA A 627 27.91 43.11 -2.07
C ALA A 627 28.12 44.59 -2.31
N GLN A 628 27.60 45.14 -3.40
CA GLN A 628 27.70 46.57 -3.70
C GLN A 628 26.49 47.06 -4.48
N PHE A 629 26.19 48.35 -4.36
CA PHE A 629 25.16 49.03 -5.14
C PHE A 629 25.48 50.52 -5.25
N SER A 630 24.93 51.16 -6.26
CA SER A 630 24.99 52.61 -6.45
C SER A 630 23.76 53.27 -5.84
N VAL A 631 23.95 54.38 -5.14
CA VAL A 631 22.85 55.17 -4.56
C VAL A 631 23.31 56.62 -4.45
N ILE A 632 22.44 57.57 -4.83
CA ILE A 632 22.75 59.02 -4.76
C ILE A 632 24.13 59.34 -5.41
N ASN A 633 24.33 58.84 -6.63
CA ASN A 633 25.57 58.92 -7.42
C ASN A 633 26.85 58.35 -6.78
N GLY A 634 26.80 57.86 -5.55
CA GLY A 634 27.90 57.17 -4.88
C GLY A 634 27.76 55.66 -4.92
N MET A 635 28.67 54.98 -4.22
CA MET A 635 28.72 53.53 -4.10
C MET A 635 28.69 53.12 -2.63
N VAL A 636 27.85 52.13 -2.31
CA VAL A 636 27.85 51.45 -1.02
C VAL A 636 28.33 50.03 -1.25
N SER A 637 29.27 49.57 -0.43
CA SER A 637 29.79 48.21 -0.46
C SER A 637 29.80 47.57 0.92
N LEU A 638 29.56 46.26 0.95
CA LEU A 638 29.62 45.44 2.15
C LEU A 638 31.02 44.82 2.28
N VAL A 639 31.63 44.96 3.45
CA VAL A 639 32.83 44.18 3.80
C VAL A 639 32.44 42.70 3.88
N PRO A 640 33.28 41.74 3.38
CA PRO A 640 32.94 40.33 3.38
C PRO A 640 32.46 39.82 4.75
N THR A 641 31.26 39.22 4.78
CA THR A 641 30.59 38.78 6.01
C THR A 641 30.00 37.38 5.81
N ILE A 642 29.95 36.61 6.89
CA ILE A 642 29.28 35.32 6.96
C ILE A 642 28.00 35.48 7.77
N ILE A 643 26.88 35.10 7.18
CA ILE A 643 25.59 34.98 7.87
C ILE A 643 25.51 33.55 8.39
N ASP A 644 25.56 33.41 9.72
CA ASP A 644 25.48 32.12 10.41
C ASP A 644 24.13 32.00 11.13
N PRO A 645 23.23 31.10 10.69
CA PRO A 645 21.93 30.96 11.32
C PRO A 645 21.94 30.48 12.78
N ALA A 646 23.07 29.91 13.22
CA ALA A 646 23.28 29.49 14.61
C ALA A 646 23.84 30.63 15.49
N ALA A 647 24.33 31.73 14.91
CA ALA A 647 24.83 32.86 15.67
C ALA A 647 23.68 33.68 16.29
N ALA A 648 23.90 34.20 17.49
CA ALA A 648 22.93 35.06 18.19
C ALA A 648 22.82 36.46 17.59
N GLN A 649 23.86 36.92 16.90
CA GLN A 649 23.91 38.20 16.21
C GLN A 649 24.80 38.13 14.97
N THR A 650 24.59 39.04 14.02
CA THR A 650 25.42 39.23 12.84
C THR A 650 25.91 40.67 12.78
N ASP A 651 27.23 40.85 12.64
CA ASP A 651 27.86 42.16 12.49
C ASP A 651 28.22 42.41 11.02
N ILE A 652 27.81 43.58 10.52
CA ILE A 652 27.88 44.00 9.13
C ILE A 652 28.56 45.36 9.07
N LEU A 653 29.53 45.54 8.18
CA LEU A 653 30.18 46.84 7.98
C LEU A 653 29.96 47.31 6.55
N LEU A 654 29.20 48.40 6.40
CA LEU A 654 29.02 49.07 5.13
C LEU A 654 30.11 50.14 4.95
N ARG A 655 30.70 50.19 3.76
CA ARG A 655 31.59 51.25 3.30
C ARG A 655 30.83 52.10 2.29
N ILE A 656 30.87 53.40 2.50
CA ILE A 656 30.20 54.39 1.67
C ILE A 656 31.27 55.24 1.00
N GLU A 657 31.14 55.41 -0.31
CA GLU A 657 32.07 56.18 -1.13
C GLU A 657 31.28 57.10 -2.06
N ASP A 658 31.69 58.37 -2.10
CA ASP A 658 31.25 59.35 -3.09
C ASP A 658 29.76 59.68 -3.11
N ILE A 659 29.08 59.65 -1.95
CA ILE A 659 27.66 60.04 -1.87
C ILE A 659 27.51 61.53 -2.13
N ASP A 660 26.77 61.89 -3.16
CA ASP A 660 26.60 63.27 -3.60
C ASP A 660 25.51 64.01 -2.80
N LEU A 661 25.91 65.02 -2.03
CA LEU A 661 24.98 65.79 -1.18
C LEU A 661 23.92 66.56 -1.98
N GLU A 662 24.27 67.05 -3.17
CA GLU A 662 23.32 67.79 -4.01
C GLU A 662 22.18 66.88 -4.47
N THR A 663 22.52 65.69 -4.96
CA THR A 663 21.56 64.65 -5.34
C THR A 663 20.72 64.21 -4.16
N PHE A 664 21.31 64.06 -2.96
CA PHE A 664 20.56 63.72 -1.75
C PHE A 664 19.48 64.77 -1.43
N PHE A 665 19.85 66.06 -1.40
CA PHE A 665 18.90 67.13 -1.09
C PHE A 665 17.80 67.27 -2.14
N ASN A 666 18.13 67.10 -3.42
CA ASN A 666 17.17 67.07 -4.51
C ASN A 666 16.17 65.91 -4.40
N LEU A 667 16.61 64.78 -3.84
CA LEU A 667 15.77 63.59 -3.67
C LEU A 667 14.80 63.73 -2.49
N ILE A 668 15.25 64.24 -1.33
CA ILE A 668 14.38 64.41 -0.15
C ILE A 668 13.41 65.60 -0.26
N LYS A 669 13.63 66.50 -1.22
CA LYS A 669 12.74 67.64 -1.56
C LYS A 669 12.36 68.52 -0.37
N ILE A 670 13.30 68.80 0.52
CA ILE A 670 13.09 69.77 1.62
C ILE A 670 13.21 71.17 1.04
N GLU A 671 12.12 71.94 1.12
CA GLU A 671 12.05 73.30 0.58
C GLU A 671 13.15 74.20 1.14
N GLY A 672 13.95 74.78 0.24
CA GLY A 672 15.01 75.73 0.54
C GLY A 672 16.26 75.14 1.22
N LEU A 673 16.35 73.81 1.34
CA LEU A 673 17.57 73.11 1.72
C LEU A 673 18.33 72.65 0.46
N ALA A 674 19.59 73.03 0.34
CA ALA A 674 20.48 72.58 -0.72
C ALA A 674 21.91 72.46 -0.18
N GLY A 675 22.75 71.70 -0.88
CA GLY A 675 24.15 71.57 -0.48
C GLY A 675 24.98 70.91 -1.55
N SER A 676 26.30 71.00 -1.41
CA SER A 676 27.29 70.43 -2.33
C SER A 676 28.36 69.69 -1.55
N GLY A 677 29.01 68.72 -2.21
CA GLY A 677 30.11 67.92 -1.69
C GLY A 677 29.81 66.42 -1.72
N GLN A 678 30.86 65.63 -1.54
CA GLN A 678 30.81 64.17 -1.55
C GLN A 678 31.14 63.62 -0.17
N LEU A 679 30.35 62.64 0.31
CA LEU A 679 30.56 61.98 1.60
C LEU A 679 31.14 60.58 1.44
N ASP A 680 32.17 60.29 2.25
CA ASP A 680 32.76 58.97 2.41
C ASP A 680 32.62 58.51 3.87
N GLY A 681 32.61 57.21 4.12
CA GLY A 681 32.62 56.72 5.49
C GLY A 681 32.26 55.25 5.66
N GLN A 682 31.91 54.90 6.89
CA GLN A 682 31.56 53.53 7.26
C GLN A 682 30.37 53.51 8.23
N ILE A 683 29.51 52.51 8.07
CA ILE A 683 28.34 52.30 8.93
C ILE A 683 28.39 50.86 9.46
N PRO A 684 28.80 50.66 10.74
CA PRO A 684 28.68 49.39 11.41
C PRO A 684 27.21 49.13 11.80
N ILE A 685 26.72 47.94 11.44
CA ILE A 685 25.36 47.48 11.68
C ILE A 685 25.45 46.17 12.46
N THR A 686 24.69 46.07 13.55
CA THR A 686 24.51 44.81 14.29
C THR A 686 23.06 44.38 14.17
N LEU A 687 22.85 43.13 13.77
CA LEU A 687 21.55 42.48 13.66
C LEU A 687 21.43 41.43 14.76
N LYS A 688 20.47 41.63 15.68
CA LYS A 688 20.23 40.72 16.80
C LYS A 688 18.73 40.65 17.10
N ASP A 689 18.19 39.44 17.26
CA ASP A 689 16.78 39.22 17.63
C ASP A 689 15.78 40.03 16.77
N ASN A 690 16.00 40.09 15.45
CA ASN A 690 15.19 40.87 14.51
C ASN A 690 15.26 42.39 14.67
N VAL A 691 16.22 42.90 15.46
CA VAL A 691 16.47 44.31 15.70
C VAL A 691 17.79 44.71 15.03
N LEU A 692 17.74 45.80 14.26
CA LEU A 692 18.89 46.41 13.61
C LEU A 692 19.36 47.60 14.44
N THR A 693 20.62 47.58 14.88
CA THR A 693 21.26 48.71 15.55
C THR A 693 22.44 49.23 14.71
N VAL A 694 22.69 50.53 14.82
CA VAL A 694 23.84 51.21 14.22
C VAL A 694 24.61 51.86 15.34
N THR A 695 25.89 51.55 15.48
CA THR A 695 26.73 52.13 16.53
C THR A 695 27.96 52.76 15.90
N ASN A 696 28.19 54.05 16.19
CA ASN A 696 29.35 54.79 15.69
C ASN A 696 29.48 54.77 14.15
N GLY A 697 28.37 54.87 13.41
CA GLY A 697 28.44 55.11 11.97
C GLY A 697 29.02 56.50 11.73
N HIS A 698 29.96 56.64 10.80
CA HIS A 698 30.65 57.89 10.54
C HIS A 698 30.73 58.17 9.04
N LEU A 699 30.30 59.36 8.64
CA LEU A 699 30.46 59.88 7.28
C LEU A 699 31.14 61.25 7.36
N ALA A 700 32.01 61.57 6.40
CA ALA A 700 32.68 62.86 6.32
C ALA A 700 32.78 63.34 4.89
N ALA A 701 32.73 64.66 4.69
CA ALA A 701 32.94 65.25 3.39
C ALA A 701 34.40 65.11 2.96
N ARG A 702 34.61 64.64 1.72
CA ARG A 702 35.93 64.48 1.12
C ARG A 702 36.62 65.81 0.86
N SER A 703 35.84 66.87 0.67
CA SER A 703 36.34 68.21 0.34
C SER A 703 35.41 69.29 0.88
N PRO A 704 35.90 70.54 1.03
CA PRO A 704 35.06 71.69 1.37
C PRO A 704 33.88 71.87 0.41
N GLY A 705 32.80 72.47 0.89
CA GLY A 705 31.59 72.71 0.09
C GLY A 705 30.66 73.75 0.71
N ILE A 706 29.43 73.80 0.23
CA ILE A 706 28.43 74.80 0.63
C ILE A 706 27.15 74.09 1.08
N LEU A 707 26.58 74.51 2.21
CA LEU A 707 25.22 74.20 2.66
C LEU A 707 24.36 75.47 2.60
N ARG A 708 23.13 75.35 2.12
CA ARG A 708 22.16 76.45 1.98
C ARG A 708 20.86 76.06 2.65
N PHE A 709 20.37 76.88 3.57
CA PHE A 709 19.06 76.70 4.18
C PHE A 709 18.26 78.01 4.18
N LYS A 710 17.15 78.03 3.45
CA LYS A 710 16.22 79.15 3.38
C LYS A 710 14.80 78.66 3.67
N SER A 711 14.22 79.09 4.78
CA SER A 711 12.83 78.77 5.10
C SER A 711 12.11 80.03 5.58
N ASP A 712 11.07 80.44 4.87
CA ASP A 712 10.24 81.59 5.24
C ASP A 712 9.58 81.38 6.62
N LYS A 713 9.21 80.12 6.93
CA LYS A 713 8.65 79.73 8.22
C LYS A 713 9.69 79.84 9.33
N ALA A 714 10.89 79.28 9.14
CA ALA A 714 11.97 79.40 10.11
C ALA A 714 12.38 80.87 10.28
N SER A 715 12.44 81.62 9.19
CA SER A 715 12.76 83.04 9.20
C SER A 715 11.77 83.85 10.04
N LYS A 716 10.46 83.61 9.90
CA LYS A 716 9.43 84.31 10.68
C LYS A 716 9.42 83.90 12.16
N MET A 717 9.63 82.62 12.47
CA MET A 717 9.65 82.13 13.86
C MET A 717 10.89 82.57 14.63
N LEU A 718 12.06 82.50 14.00
CA LEU A 718 13.35 82.75 14.64
C LEU A 718 13.69 84.24 14.72
N SER A 719 13.10 85.08 13.86
CA SER A 719 13.26 86.53 13.96
C SER A 719 12.55 87.15 15.16
N ALA A 720 11.58 86.44 15.75
CA ALA A 720 10.96 86.78 17.03
C ALA A 720 11.77 86.31 18.26
N ALA A 721 12.79 85.45 18.10
CA ALA A 721 13.53 84.80 19.18
C ALA A 721 14.82 85.53 19.63
N GLY A 722 15.12 86.71 19.07
CA GLY A 722 16.24 87.57 19.48
C GLY A 722 17.40 87.69 18.47
N LYS A 723 18.36 88.58 18.75
CA LYS A 723 19.49 88.91 17.85
C LYS A 723 20.42 87.73 17.54
N GLU A 724 20.68 86.88 18.52
CA GLU A 724 21.60 85.73 18.40
C GLU A 724 21.03 84.66 17.48
N MET A 725 19.72 84.39 17.58
CA MET A 725 19.02 83.43 16.74
C MET A 725 18.90 83.91 15.28
N ASN A 726 18.68 85.22 15.08
CA ASN A 726 18.75 85.83 13.75
C ASN A 726 20.14 85.71 13.12
N LEU A 727 21.20 85.87 13.90
CA LEU A 727 22.58 85.66 13.43
C LEU A 727 22.84 84.21 13.04
N LEU A 728 22.36 83.24 13.82
CA LEU A 728 22.46 81.81 13.48
C LEU A 728 21.71 81.50 12.17
N LEU A 729 20.50 82.02 12.01
CA LEU A 729 19.71 81.84 10.80
C LEU A 729 20.42 82.43 9.57
N GLN A 730 20.95 83.66 9.67
CA GLN A 730 21.74 84.27 8.60
C GLN A 730 22.97 83.43 8.28
N ALA A 731 23.62 82.86 9.31
CA ALA A 731 24.84 82.09 9.13
C ALA A 731 24.60 80.77 8.36
N VAL A 732 23.43 80.13 8.52
CA VAL A 732 23.07 78.88 7.79
C VAL A 732 22.45 79.10 6.39
N GLN A 733 22.17 80.34 5.98
CA GLN A 733 21.60 80.63 4.65
C GLN A 733 22.53 80.22 3.50
N GLU A 734 23.84 80.41 3.69
CA GLU A 734 24.89 80.01 2.76
C GLU A 734 26.19 79.77 3.53
N PHE A 735 26.30 78.59 4.12
CA PHE A 735 27.41 78.18 4.96
C PHE A 735 28.48 77.45 4.14
N HIS A 736 29.68 78.04 4.05
CA HIS A 736 30.83 77.48 3.36
C HIS A 736 31.62 76.64 4.37
N TYR A 737 31.56 75.32 4.25
CA TYR A 737 32.21 74.41 5.19
C TYR A 737 33.57 73.97 4.70
N THR A 738 34.53 73.87 5.62
CA THR A 738 35.84 73.23 5.40
C THR A 738 35.86 71.80 5.91
N GLU A 739 35.05 71.50 6.93
CA GLU A 739 34.83 70.16 7.45
C GLU A 739 33.33 69.92 7.63
N LEU A 740 32.86 68.74 7.24
CA LEU A 740 31.52 68.27 7.50
C LEU A 740 31.63 66.80 7.88
N SER A 741 31.08 66.43 9.03
CA SER A 741 30.98 65.04 9.47
C SER A 741 29.63 64.72 10.08
N LEU A 742 29.19 63.49 9.91
CA LEU A 742 27.97 62.95 10.47
C LEU A 742 28.33 61.71 11.30
N ASN A 743 27.83 61.66 12.53
CA ASN A 743 27.81 60.43 13.32
C ASN A 743 26.38 59.90 13.38
N LEU A 744 26.23 58.61 13.16
CA LEU A 744 24.97 57.89 13.02
C LEU A 744 24.89 56.85 14.14
N ASP A 745 23.89 56.97 15.00
CA ASP A 745 23.61 56.02 16.08
C ASP A 745 22.12 55.65 16.06
N LYS A 746 21.81 54.36 16.02
CA LYS A 746 20.45 53.84 16.21
C LYS A 746 20.45 52.70 17.21
N SER A 747 19.64 52.85 18.25
CA SER A 747 19.37 51.80 19.25
C SER A 747 18.06 51.07 18.95
N ASP A 748 17.75 50.05 19.74
CA ASP A 748 16.52 49.26 19.65
C ASP A 748 15.24 50.10 19.88
N LEU A 749 15.24 51.00 20.85
CA LEU A 749 14.08 51.76 21.31
C LEU A 749 14.02 53.20 20.77
N HIS A 750 15.05 53.66 20.04
CA HIS A 750 15.14 55.04 19.56
C HIS A 750 15.35 55.11 18.05
N ASP A 751 14.81 56.19 17.48
CA ASP A 751 15.04 56.59 16.10
C ASP A 751 16.53 56.80 15.80
N LEU A 752 16.88 56.85 14.51
CA LEU A 752 18.24 57.16 14.11
C LEU A 752 18.59 58.59 14.56
N VAL A 753 19.65 58.70 15.35
CA VAL A 753 20.25 59.96 15.74
C VAL A 753 21.38 60.28 14.79
N VAL A 754 21.25 61.38 14.05
CA VAL A 754 22.30 61.93 13.19
C VAL A 754 22.90 63.15 13.87
N LYS A 755 24.16 63.06 14.27
CA LYS A 755 24.94 64.18 14.83
C LYS A 755 25.79 64.79 13.73
N LEU A 756 25.31 65.88 13.14
CA LEU A 756 26.03 66.66 12.15
C LEU A 756 26.98 67.64 12.85
N SER A 757 28.26 67.63 12.49
CA SER A 757 29.25 68.63 12.88
C SER A 757 29.80 69.30 11.63
N VAL A 758 29.65 70.63 11.54
CA VAL A 758 30.13 71.40 10.41
C VAL A 758 31.03 72.52 10.91
N LEU A 759 32.26 72.60 10.39
CA LEU A 759 33.17 73.71 10.62
C LEU A 759 33.29 74.51 9.33
N GLY A 760 33.10 75.82 9.43
CA GLY A 760 33.11 76.69 8.27
C GLY A 760 32.76 78.11 8.64
N ASN A 761 32.39 78.89 7.64
CA ASN A 761 31.99 80.28 7.82
C ASN A 761 30.86 80.68 6.87
N ASN A 762 30.22 81.81 7.18
CA ASN A 762 29.37 82.51 6.24
C ASN A 762 30.01 83.88 5.95
N PRO A 763 30.47 84.17 4.72
CA PRO A 763 31.13 85.42 4.38
C PRO A 763 30.33 86.68 4.72
N ASN A 764 28.99 86.58 4.77
CA ASN A 764 28.08 87.70 5.01
C ASN A 764 27.80 87.94 6.51
N VAL A 765 28.34 87.13 7.42
CA VAL A 765 28.08 87.21 8.87
C VAL A 765 29.38 87.42 9.62
N LYS A 766 29.42 88.38 10.56
CA LYS A 766 30.55 88.61 11.49
C LYS A 766 31.94 88.65 10.81
N ASN A 767 32.04 89.32 9.65
CA ASN A 767 33.27 89.42 8.84
C ASN A 767 33.85 88.06 8.41
N GLY A 768 33.01 87.04 8.22
CA GLY A 768 33.43 85.72 7.74
C GLY A 768 34.19 84.88 8.77
N GLN A 769 34.06 85.17 10.07
CA GLN A 769 34.69 84.38 11.12
C GLN A 769 34.20 82.91 11.10
N PRO A 770 35.11 81.92 11.18
CA PRO A 770 34.72 80.52 11.22
C PRO A 770 34.13 80.14 12.57
N PHE A 771 33.14 79.27 12.56
CA PHE A 771 32.55 78.67 13.75
C PHE A 771 32.13 77.23 13.48
N ARG A 772 31.99 76.44 14.54
CA ARG A 772 31.51 75.05 14.47
C ARG A 772 30.04 75.00 14.85
N LEU A 773 29.23 74.42 13.97
CA LEU A 773 27.82 74.13 14.20
C LEU A 773 27.65 72.64 14.46
N ASN A 774 27.03 72.28 15.57
CA ASN A 774 26.68 70.91 15.90
C ASN A 774 25.17 70.79 15.95
N ILE A 775 24.59 69.97 15.08
CA ILE A 775 23.16 69.74 14.98
C ILE A 775 22.88 68.27 15.30
N LYS A 776 21.99 68.03 16.26
CA LYS A 776 21.42 66.70 16.50
C LYS A 776 20.09 66.63 15.75
N LEU A 777 19.97 65.66 14.86
CA LEU A 777 18.75 65.35 14.14
C LEU A 777 18.28 63.97 14.59
N GLU A 778 16.98 63.84 14.86
CA GLU A 778 16.32 62.56 15.13
C GLU A 778 15.39 62.28 13.96
N THR A 779 15.54 61.13 13.33
CA THR A 779 14.78 60.75 12.14
C THR A 779 14.29 59.33 12.21
N ASP A 780 13.01 59.15 11.89
CA ASP A 780 12.42 57.84 11.64
C ASP A 780 12.86 57.37 10.24
N ILE A 781 13.76 56.39 10.20
CA ILE A 781 14.16 55.67 8.98
C ILE A 781 13.77 54.20 9.07
N ASP A 782 12.85 53.85 9.98
CA ASP A 782 12.57 52.47 10.33
C ASP A 782 12.04 51.69 9.14
N LYS A 783 11.32 52.33 8.22
CA LYS A 783 10.84 51.71 6.97
C LYS A 783 11.96 51.17 6.07
N ILE A 784 13.06 51.92 5.95
CA ILE A 784 14.21 51.51 5.10
C ILE A 784 14.97 50.38 5.80
N LEU A 785 15.21 50.53 7.09
CA LEU A 785 15.91 49.51 7.90
C LEU A 785 15.10 48.22 8.02
N GLN A 786 13.77 48.31 8.06
CA GLN A 786 12.88 47.17 8.09
C GLN A 786 12.98 46.34 6.79
N THR A 787 13.20 46.99 5.64
CA THR A 787 13.41 46.28 4.36
C THR A 787 14.73 45.48 4.37
N ILE A 788 15.81 46.06 4.92
CA ILE A 788 17.09 45.37 5.10
C ILE A 788 16.93 44.20 6.08
N ASN A 789 16.22 44.43 7.19
CA ASN A 789 15.94 43.42 8.21
C ASN A 789 15.09 42.27 7.65
N GLN A 790 14.08 42.56 6.83
CA GLN A 790 13.28 41.54 6.13
C GLN A 790 14.16 40.66 5.23
N GLY A 791 15.09 41.25 4.48
CA GLY A 791 16.06 40.49 3.67
C GLY A 791 16.95 39.58 4.50
N TYR A 792 17.45 40.06 5.65
CA TYR A 792 18.21 39.25 6.60
C TYR A 792 17.37 38.09 7.17
N ASN A 793 16.15 38.37 7.64
CA ASN A 793 15.26 37.37 8.22
C ASN A 793 14.88 36.29 7.22
N LEU A 794 14.58 36.68 5.98
CA LEU A 794 14.28 35.74 4.91
C LEU A 794 15.47 34.80 4.66
N SER A 795 16.70 35.32 4.61
CA SER A 795 17.90 34.48 4.46
C SER A 795 18.05 33.50 5.62
N HIS A 796 17.77 33.94 6.84
CA HIS A 796 17.85 33.13 8.06
C HIS A 796 16.78 32.04 8.11
N GLU A 797 15.54 32.38 7.75
CA GLU A 797 14.41 31.45 7.68
C GLU A 797 14.60 30.39 6.60
N ILE A 798 15.09 30.75 5.41
CA ILE A 798 15.37 29.79 4.34
C ILE A 798 16.47 28.81 4.78
N LEU A 799 17.56 29.31 5.36
CA LEU A 799 18.67 28.47 5.82
C LEU A 799 18.25 27.57 6.99
N ARG A 800 17.44 28.05 7.94
CA ARG A 800 16.90 27.23 9.03
C ARG A 800 15.83 26.25 8.57
N GLY A 801 14.94 26.66 7.67
CA GLY A 801 13.87 25.82 7.11
C GLY A 801 14.43 24.64 6.32
N SER A 802 15.57 24.82 5.64
CA SER A 802 16.28 23.73 4.94
C SER A 802 16.74 22.60 5.88
N PHE A 803 16.90 22.87 7.18
CA PHE A 803 17.27 21.88 8.19
C PHE A 803 16.08 21.00 8.65
N ILE A 804 14.84 21.48 8.54
CA ILE A 804 13.64 20.75 8.99
C ILE A 804 13.22 19.64 8.01
N LEU A 805 13.72 19.71 6.77
CA LEU A 805 13.47 18.72 5.71
C LEU A 805 14.45 17.53 5.73
N ARG A 806 15.29 17.40 6.76
CA ARG A 806 16.25 16.30 6.93
C ARG A 806 15.84 15.30 8.02
#